data_AF-A0A954QEK6-F1
#
_entry.id   AF-A0A954QEK6-F1
#
_cell.length_a   1.000
_cell.length_b   1.000
_cell.length_c   1.000
_cell.angle_alpha   90.00
_cell.angle_beta   90.00
_cell.angle_gamma   90.00
#
_symmetry.space_group_name_H-M   'P 1'
#
loop_
_entity.id
_entity.type
_entity.pdbx_description
1 polymer ?
#
loop_
_entity_poly.entity_id
_entity_poly.type
_entity_poly.pdbx_seq_one_letter_code
_entity_poly.pdbx_strand_id
1 'polypeptide(L)'
;MRSDDRQAVNRQARLSCRLQFESLELRQLLAAYLVSSLSDVNVADDGVLTLREAIDAANAASGADSIQFQDGLAGVIQLRQGPLEVRDTVTIVGPGASVIGLDGTLLDPTPDRLNGDGQSAIVVVPRSTNPCAELHLSGLSVFNVDRVAIAGMWGSIAGVNFQANRGAIEQGLCLRPANDAAKWLNVTDSFFYQNVADVGGAINATQLRVEGSVFIQNEGRAGGALSVRGQLEVTSSSFLANLSNDDGGAIYASGGVSPSNAFFANSTFVDNKTRGVSSGDAASGGALALRVFDEVHVIGSTFSANQIITLSGAAVGSGAAIDYSGNGDVVIEHSTIADNFFSGPLASVGRVGGVDFNSSGQFILANSILANNDALQFTGRLEATYSLVGVSTVAGLPPTNGQPDELGNLVGSITQPIDPRLEPLQDRADYQYVHHLKADSPARNAGDPLFVPNVDLLNYDQRGVGFRRVLGGRLDMGAIETAFASDGDLSNDGKLDHADVDVLCAAVRAQATTREFDLDGNGQLDEGDLSYLVHTLLRSQLGDANLDGLFNSADLVQVFVVGEYEDAIVENSSWGDGDWNCDGEFNTRDLVAAFQEGAYSAESSPVAAEQPVTWTLAHAWLVGIRGLLDSGDNRFRVAKLSGVS
;
A
#
# COMPACT_ATOMS: atom_id res chain seq x y z
N MET A 1 37.61 56.13 36.24
CA MET A 1 38.75 55.62 37.03
C MET A 1 38.32 54.29 37.64
N ARG A 2 39.16 53.26 37.45
CA ARG A 2 39.02 51.88 37.97
C ARG A 2 38.84 51.85 39.50
N SER A 3 38.10 50.86 40.03
CA SER A 3 38.70 49.65 40.62
C SER A 3 37.68 48.84 41.44
N ASP A 4 37.65 47.53 41.16
CA ASP A 4 37.08 46.46 41.98
C ASP A 4 37.67 46.42 43.41
N ASP A 5 36.93 45.91 44.41
CA ASP A 5 37.19 44.57 44.99
C ASP A 5 36.27 44.20 46.19
N ARG A 6 35.65 43.02 46.05
CA ARG A 6 35.39 41.91 47.02
C ARG A 6 35.29 42.18 48.54
N GLN A 7 34.24 41.65 49.18
CA GLN A 7 34.26 40.38 49.96
C GLN A 7 32.94 40.13 50.73
N ALA A 8 32.67 38.84 50.97
CA ALA A 8 31.40 38.22 51.30
C ALA A 8 31.05 38.16 52.81
N VAL A 9 29.75 38.06 53.15
CA VAL A 9 29.29 37.36 54.36
C VAL A 9 28.04 36.52 54.10
N ASN A 10 28.22 35.25 54.44
CA ASN A 10 27.40 34.05 54.44
C ASN A 10 26.08 34.18 55.24
N ARG A 11 24.92 33.88 54.63
CA ARG A 11 23.70 33.48 55.35
C ARG A 11 23.31 32.06 54.92
N GLN A 12 23.49 31.12 55.84
CA GLN A 12 23.09 29.73 55.70
C GLN A 12 21.61 29.60 55.34
N ALA A 13 21.30 29.23 54.10
CA ALA A 13 20.01 28.68 53.74
C ALA A 13 19.93 27.27 54.32
N ARG A 14 19.05 27.07 55.31
CA ARG A 14 18.68 25.72 55.76
C ARG A 14 18.03 25.00 54.58
N LEU A 15 18.76 24.06 53.98
CA LEU A 15 18.19 23.07 53.07
C LEU A 15 17.21 22.20 53.87
N SER A 16 15.95 22.60 53.92
CA SER A 16 14.86 21.67 54.19
C SER A 16 14.77 20.75 52.98
N CYS A 17 15.50 19.63 53.02
CA CYS A 17 15.26 18.53 52.12
C CYS A 17 13.90 17.93 52.52
N ARG A 18 12.80 18.53 52.03
CA ARG A 18 11.52 17.83 52.01
C ARG A 18 11.70 16.69 51.02
N LEU A 19 11.57 15.46 51.51
CA LEU A 19 11.30 14.30 50.67
C LEU A 19 10.07 14.65 49.82
N GLN A 20 10.28 14.97 48.55
CA GLN A 20 9.23 14.91 47.56
C GLN A 20 9.01 13.43 47.31
N PHE A 21 7.98 12.87 47.92
CA PHE A 21 7.37 11.67 47.37
C PHE A 21 6.74 12.10 46.05
N GLU A 22 7.28 11.63 44.93
CA GLU A 22 6.47 11.52 43.73
C GLU A 22 5.27 10.66 44.09
N SER A 23 4.07 11.13 43.78
CA SER A 23 2.88 10.28 43.88
C SER A 23 3.14 9.08 42.99
N LEU A 24 3.21 7.88 43.57
CA LEU A 24 3.15 6.64 42.80
C LEU A 24 1.98 6.79 41.82
N GLU A 25 2.24 6.64 40.52
CA GLU A 25 1.14 6.58 39.55
C GLU A 25 0.14 5.51 40.01
N LEU A 26 -1.14 5.84 39.90
CA LEU A 26 -2.19 4.91 40.23
C LEU A 26 -2.07 3.75 39.25
N ARG A 27 -1.63 2.56 39.72
CA ARG A 27 -1.83 1.31 38.98
C ARG A 27 -3.33 1.05 38.94
N GLN A 28 -4.04 1.69 38.02
CA GLN A 28 -5.39 1.28 37.67
C GLN A 28 -5.25 -0.09 36.98
N LEU A 29 -5.67 -1.14 37.67
CA LEU A 29 -5.87 -2.46 37.06
C LEU A 29 -6.91 -2.28 35.95
N LEU A 30 -6.53 -2.57 34.70
CA LEU A 30 -7.51 -2.73 33.62
C LEU A 30 -8.48 -3.84 34.04
N ALA A 31 -9.78 -3.53 34.13
CA ALA A 31 -10.76 -4.60 34.29
C ALA A 31 -10.92 -5.31 32.94
N ALA A 32 -10.78 -6.64 32.95
CA ALA A 32 -10.99 -7.47 31.78
C ALA A 32 -12.29 -8.27 31.96
N TYR A 33 -13.26 -8.05 31.09
CA TYR A 33 -14.55 -8.73 31.08
C TYR A 33 -14.58 -9.78 29.98
N LEU A 34 -15.05 -11.00 30.30
CA LEU A 34 -15.13 -12.12 29.35
C LEU A 34 -16.59 -12.46 29.04
N VAL A 35 -17.06 -12.05 27.86
CA VAL A 35 -18.42 -12.31 27.36
C VAL A 35 -18.54 -13.80 27.03
N SER A 36 -19.54 -14.45 27.61
CA SER A 36 -19.80 -15.90 27.49
C SER A 36 -21.15 -16.22 26.84
N SER A 37 -21.97 -15.22 26.52
CA SER A 37 -23.32 -15.38 25.96
C SER A 37 -23.58 -14.46 24.78
N LEU A 38 -24.34 -14.96 23.80
CA LEU A 38 -24.85 -14.19 22.65
C LEU A 38 -26.17 -13.47 22.93
N SER A 39 -26.73 -13.64 24.14
CA SER A 39 -28.01 -13.03 24.49
C SER A 39 -27.84 -11.54 24.74
N ASP A 40 -28.80 -10.73 24.26
CA ASP A 40 -28.86 -9.31 24.60
C ASP A 40 -29.80 -9.10 25.81
N VAL A 41 -29.27 -9.42 27.00
CA VAL A 41 -29.96 -9.23 28.29
C VAL A 41 -29.04 -8.57 29.30
N ASN A 42 -29.65 -7.95 30.33
CA ASN A 42 -28.95 -7.35 31.45
C ASN A 42 -29.52 -7.93 32.75
N VAL A 43 -29.06 -9.11 33.13
CA VAL A 43 -29.50 -9.91 34.27
C VAL A 43 -28.29 -10.26 35.13
N ALA A 44 -28.07 -9.46 36.18
CA ALA A 44 -27.01 -9.74 37.13
C ALA A 44 -27.16 -11.12 37.80
N ASP A 45 -26.02 -11.74 38.12
CA ASP A 45 -25.89 -12.96 38.93
C ASP A 45 -26.52 -14.24 38.34
N ASP A 46 -26.75 -14.31 37.01
CA ASP A 46 -27.26 -15.52 36.35
C ASP A 46 -26.16 -16.53 35.94
N GLY A 47 -24.89 -16.17 36.17
CA GLY A 47 -23.73 -17.01 35.90
C GLY A 47 -23.22 -16.96 34.46
N VAL A 48 -23.81 -16.12 33.61
CA VAL A 48 -23.26 -15.77 32.28
C VAL A 48 -22.93 -14.28 32.25
N LEU A 49 -22.17 -13.86 31.24
CA LEU A 49 -21.89 -12.44 30.99
C LEU A 49 -22.20 -12.13 29.54
N THR A 50 -23.14 -11.22 29.31
CA THR A 50 -23.47 -10.69 27.98
C THR A 50 -22.58 -9.50 27.63
N LEU A 51 -22.56 -9.14 26.34
CA LEU A 51 -21.86 -7.93 25.90
C LEU A 51 -22.43 -6.66 26.56
N ARG A 52 -23.75 -6.60 26.77
CA ARG A 52 -24.40 -5.45 27.41
C ARG A 52 -23.97 -5.31 28.87
N GLU A 53 -23.93 -6.41 29.62
CA GLU A 53 -23.47 -6.42 31.01
C GLU A 53 -21.98 -6.04 31.12
N ALA A 54 -21.15 -6.53 30.20
CA ALA A 54 -19.74 -6.19 30.16
C ALA A 54 -19.53 -4.68 29.93
N ILE A 55 -20.30 -4.07 29.01
CA ILE A 55 -20.26 -2.63 28.76
C ILE A 55 -20.78 -1.84 29.96
N ASP A 56 -21.88 -2.26 30.58
CA ASP A 56 -22.41 -1.61 31.78
C ASP A 56 -21.43 -1.67 32.95
N ALA A 57 -20.72 -2.79 33.12
CA ALA A 57 -19.68 -2.95 34.11
C ALA A 57 -18.46 -2.05 33.83
N ALA A 58 -18.00 -1.97 32.57
CA ALA A 58 -16.94 -1.06 32.16
C ALA A 58 -17.32 0.41 32.40
N ASN A 59 -18.56 0.79 32.06
CA ASN A 59 -19.07 2.14 32.33
C ASN A 59 -19.14 2.49 33.83
N ALA A 60 -19.31 1.49 34.70
CA ALA A 60 -19.39 1.67 36.14
C ALA A 60 -18.00 1.72 36.79
N ALA A 61 -17.00 1.08 36.17
CA ALA A 61 -15.60 1.21 36.53
C ALA A 61 -15.04 2.58 36.07
N SER A 62 -13.84 2.90 36.54
CA SER A 62 -13.14 4.14 36.22
C SER A 62 -11.79 3.81 35.60
N GLY A 63 -11.49 4.39 34.45
CA GLY A 63 -10.29 4.06 33.68
C GLY A 63 -10.62 3.26 32.43
N ALA A 64 -9.59 2.87 31.69
CA ALA A 64 -9.75 2.09 30.47
C ALA A 64 -9.94 0.60 30.80
N ASP A 65 -10.99 0.00 30.24
CA ASP A 65 -11.32 -1.41 30.43
C ASP A 65 -11.24 -2.21 29.13
N SER A 66 -11.12 -3.53 29.24
CA SER A 66 -11.10 -4.45 28.11
C SER A 66 -12.25 -5.45 28.18
N ILE A 67 -12.93 -5.67 27.05
CA ILE A 67 -13.97 -6.67 26.86
C ILE A 67 -13.47 -7.66 25.82
N GLN A 68 -13.52 -8.95 26.14
CA GLN A 68 -13.13 -10.07 25.29
C GLN A 68 -14.27 -11.10 25.24
N PHE A 69 -14.23 -12.00 24.27
CA PHE A 69 -15.21 -13.07 24.13
C PHE A 69 -14.58 -14.41 24.49
N GLN A 70 -15.35 -15.29 25.11
CA GLN A 70 -14.93 -16.64 25.44
C GLN A 70 -14.53 -17.43 24.18
N ASP A 71 -13.45 -18.21 24.28
CA ASP A 71 -13.02 -19.09 23.20
C ASP A 71 -14.16 -20.01 22.72
N GLY A 72 -14.36 -20.04 21.41
CA GLY A 72 -15.41 -20.83 20.75
C GLY A 72 -16.80 -20.20 20.75
N LEU A 73 -16.98 -19.01 21.36
CA LEU A 73 -18.22 -18.25 21.23
C LEU A 73 -18.32 -17.68 19.81
N ALA A 74 -19.34 -18.10 19.07
CA ALA A 74 -19.56 -17.70 17.68
C ALA A 74 -21.06 -17.57 17.39
N GLY A 75 -21.43 -16.57 16.61
CA GLY A 75 -22.81 -16.31 16.22
C GLY A 75 -23.16 -14.82 16.22
N VAL A 76 -24.46 -14.54 16.15
CA VAL A 76 -24.98 -13.18 16.04
C VAL A 76 -25.64 -12.78 17.35
N ILE A 77 -25.21 -11.65 17.92
CA ILE A 77 -25.86 -10.96 19.02
C ILE A 77 -26.96 -10.07 18.43
N GLN A 78 -28.19 -10.48 18.67
CA GLN A 78 -29.38 -9.76 18.24
C GLN A 78 -29.70 -8.66 19.26
N LEU A 79 -29.58 -7.39 18.87
CA LEU A 79 -29.83 -6.26 19.75
C LEU A 79 -31.35 -6.12 19.99
N ARG A 80 -31.77 -6.40 21.22
CA ARG A 80 -33.17 -6.48 21.69
C ARG A 80 -33.53 -5.43 22.73
N GLN A 81 -32.55 -4.78 23.34
CA GLN A 81 -32.77 -3.83 24.43
C GLN A 81 -32.38 -2.38 24.11
N GLY A 82 -32.19 -2.03 22.84
CA GLY A 82 -31.68 -0.71 22.46
C GLY A 82 -30.17 -0.71 22.17
N PRO A 83 -29.58 0.47 21.94
CA PRO A 83 -28.16 0.60 21.67
C PRO A 83 -27.28 0.16 22.86
N LEU A 84 -26.05 -0.26 22.56
CA LEU A 84 -25.00 -0.47 23.55
C LEU A 84 -24.34 0.87 23.87
N GLU A 85 -24.65 1.46 25.02
CA GLU A 85 -24.13 2.77 25.41
C GLU A 85 -22.75 2.68 26.06
N VAL A 86 -21.74 3.31 25.47
CA VAL A 86 -20.38 3.42 26.03
C VAL A 86 -20.19 4.81 26.63
N ARG A 87 -19.80 4.90 27.90
CA ARG A 87 -19.72 6.16 28.67
C ARG A 87 -18.33 6.43 29.25
N ASP A 88 -17.45 5.44 29.22
CA ASP A 88 -16.03 5.57 29.56
C ASP A 88 -15.18 4.80 28.53
N THR A 89 -13.86 4.95 28.60
CA THR A 89 -12.94 4.37 27.62
C THR A 89 -12.96 2.84 27.67
N VAL A 90 -13.20 2.19 26.53
CA VAL A 90 -13.29 0.72 26.46
C VAL A 90 -12.65 0.16 25.18
N THR A 91 -11.96 -0.96 25.34
CA THR A 91 -11.44 -1.78 24.24
C THR A 91 -12.26 -3.06 24.13
N ILE A 92 -12.93 -3.27 22.99
CA ILE A 92 -13.69 -4.48 22.70
C ILE A 92 -12.94 -5.30 21.65
N VAL A 93 -12.46 -6.47 22.06
CA VAL A 93 -11.71 -7.39 21.20
C VAL A 93 -12.57 -8.60 20.87
N GLY A 94 -13.12 -8.60 19.66
CA GLY A 94 -13.83 -9.73 19.08
C GLY A 94 -12.89 -10.84 18.60
N PRO A 95 -13.37 -12.09 18.52
CA PRO A 95 -12.59 -13.25 18.09
C PRO A 95 -12.32 -13.30 16.57
N GLY A 96 -12.82 -12.32 15.81
CA GLY A 96 -12.71 -12.21 14.36
C GLY A 96 -14.03 -11.75 13.74
N ALA A 97 -13.97 -10.89 12.72
CA ALA A 97 -15.17 -10.30 12.12
C ALA A 97 -16.14 -11.33 11.51
N SER A 98 -15.66 -12.52 11.16
CA SER A 98 -16.48 -13.64 10.68
C SER A 98 -17.10 -14.50 11.80
N VAL A 99 -16.79 -14.23 13.07
CA VAL A 99 -17.14 -15.08 14.21
C VAL A 99 -18.27 -14.49 15.04
N ILE A 100 -18.19 -13.20 15.38
CA ILE A 100 -19.22 -12.49 16.16
C ILE A 100 -19.79 -11.33 15.36
N GLY A 101 -21.11 -11.36 15.16
CA GLY A 101 -21.89 -10.31 14.52
C GLY A 101 -22.81 -9.58 15.49
N LEU A 102 -22.97 -8.27 15.32
CA LEU A 102 -23.98 -7.45 15.99
C LEU A 102 -25.06 -7.07 14.96
N ASP A 103 -26.32 -7.41 15.27
CA ASP A 103 -27.45 -7.22 14.36
C ASP A 103 -28.52 -6.31 15.00
N GLY A 104 -28.84 -5.21 14.30
CA GLY A 104 -29.83 -4.22 14.71
C GLY A 104 -31.24 -4.42 14.12
N THR A 105 -31.46 -5.43 13.29
CA THR A 105 -32.72 -5.61 12.52
C THR A 105 -33.98 -5.69 13.37
N LEU A 106 -33.93 -6.32 14.55
CA LEU A 106 -35.14 -6.65 15.31
C LEU A 106 -35.92 -5.44 15.84
N LEU A 107 -35.25 -4.30 15.96
CA LEU A 107 -35.86 -3.08 16.48
C LEU A 107 -35.92 -1.98 15.42
N ASP A 108 -35.65 -2.35 14.17
CA ASP A 108 -35.87 -1.52 12.99
C ASP A 108 -37.35 -1.62 12.55
N PRO A 109 -38.13 -0.52 12.59
CA PRO A 109 -39.49 -0.48 12.06
C PRO A 109 -39.56 -0.77 10.56
N THR A 110 -38.49 -0.49 9.80
CA THR A 110 -38.39 -0.80 8.37
C THR A 110 -37.07 -1.49 8.02
N PRO A 111 -36.86 -2.77 8.40
CA PRO A 111 -35.61 -3.49 8.18
C PRO A 111 -35.22 -3.66 6.70
N ASP A 112 -36.16 -3.47 5.79
CA ASP A 112 -35.96 -3.50 4.34
C ASP A 112 -35.53 -2.14 3.76
N ARG A 113 -35.41 -1.10 4.60
CA ARG A 113 -35.09 0.28 4.20
C ARG A 113 -34.13 0.92 5.20
N LEU A 114 -32.95 1.34 4.72
CA LEU A 114 -32.04 2.19 5.49
C LEU A 114 -32.56 3.65 5.55
N ASN A 115 -33.69 3.87 6.20
CA ASN A 115 -34.39 5.15 6.27
C ASN A 115 -34.19 5.88 7.62
N GLY A 116 -33.45 5.28 8.56
CA GLY A 116 -33.09 5.85 9.87
C GLY A 116 -34.18 5.78 10.93
N ASP A 117 -35.20 4.94 10.76
CA ASP A 117 -36.22 4.69 11.79
C ASP A 117 -35.86 3.55 12.75
N GLY A 118 -34.79 2.81 12.48
CA GLY A 118 -34.24 1.73 13.28
C GLY A 118 -33.16 2.11 14.29
N GLN A 119 -32.45 1.09 14.80
CA GLN A 119 -31.61 1.22 15.99
C GLN A 119 -30.12 1.36 15.73
N SER A 120 -29.45 2.05 16.66
CA SER A 120 -28.00 2.15 16.69
C SER A 120 -27.36 0.93 17.35
N ALA A 121 -26.22 0.45 16.83
CA ALA A 121 -25.52 -0.70 17.44
C ALA A 121 -24.81 -0.32 18.74
N ILE A 122 -23.81 0.55 18.61
CA ILE A 122 -22.99 1.06 19.68
C ILE A 122 -23.09 2.58 19.62
N VAL A 123 -23.36 3.20 20.77
CA VAL A 123 -23.46 4.65 20.92
C VAL A 123 -22.53 5.08 22.04
N VAL A 124 -21.52 5.87 21.71
CA VAL A 124 -20.69 6.51 22.74
C VAL A 124 -21.44 7.74 23.27
N VAL A 125 -21.74 7.76 24.57
CA VAL A 125 -22.42 8.84 25.27
C VAL A 125 -21.42 9.49 26.24
N PRO A 126 -20.76 10.60 25.85
CA PRO A 126 -19.77 11.24 26.69
C PRO A 126 -20.38 11.76 28.01
N ARG A 127 -19.67 11.59 29.13
CA ARG A 127 -20.07 12.14 30.44
C ARG A 127 -19.65 13.60 30.54
N SER A 128 -20.38 14.42 31.30
CA SER A 128 -19.98 15.81 31.60
C SER A 128 -18.63 15.89 32.33
N THR A 129 -18.23 14.82 33.02
CA THR A 129 -16.97 14.67 33.75
C THR A 129 -15.84 14.04 32.91
N ASN A 130 -16.18 13.28 31.86
CA ASN A 130 -15.23 12.75 30.88
C ASN A 130 -15.83 12.96 29.47
N PRO A 131 -15.61 14.14 28.86
CA PRO A 131 -16.18 14.47 27.55
C PRO A 131 -15.48 13.74 26.39
N CYS A 132 -14.48 12.89 26.66
CA CYS A 132 -13.59 12.26 25.68
C CYS A 132 -13.47 10.74 25.92
N ALA A 133 -14.58 10.00 26.05
CA ALA A 133 -14.52 8.54 26.09
C ALA A 133 -13.98 7.98 24.75
N GLU A 134 -13.03 7.06 24.80
CA GLU A 134 -12.43 6.42 23.62
C GLU A 134 -13.01 5.01 23.42
N LEU A 135 -13.23 4.62 22.17
CA LEU A 135 -13.70 3.29 21.82
C LEU A 135 -12.73 2.63 20.86
N HIS A 136 -12.20 1.47 21.26
CA HIS A 136 -11.38 0.63 20.40
C HIS A 136 -12.18 -0.64 20.06
N LEU A 137 -12.41 -0.87 18.78
CA LEU A 137 -13.13 -2.04 18.28
C LEU A 137 -12.18 -2.88 17.43
N SER A 138 -12.17 -4.19 17.66
CA SER A 138 -11.49 -5.11 16.75
C SER A 138 -12.23 -6.42 16.58
N GLY A 139 -12.10 -7.04 15.41
CA GLY A 139 -12.52 -8.44 15.21
C GLY A 139 -14.02 -8.70 15.39
N LEU A 140 -14.87 -7.75 15.00
CA LEU A 140 -16.34 -7.86 15.07
C LEU A 140 -16.97 -7.57 13.70
N SER A 141 -18.21 -8.02 13.51
CA SER A 141 -19.05 -7.53 12.42
C SER A 141 -20.26 -6.78 12.97
N VAL A 142 -20.62 -5.69 12.33
CA VAL A 142 -21.80 -4.87 12.64
C VAL A 142 -22.60 -4.71 11.36
N PHE A 143 -23.87 -5.12 11.40
CA PHE A 143 -24.71 -5.08 10.22
C PHE A 143 -26.16 -4.75 10.52
N ASN A 144 -26.83 -4.17 9.51
CA ASN A 144 -28.25 -3.79 9.55
C ASN A 144 -28.58 -2.89 10.75
N VAL A 145 -27.69 -1.93 11.03
CA VAL A 145 -27.92 -0.94 12.08
C VAL A 145 -28.06 0.42 11.46
N ASP A 146 -28.92 1.24 12.02
CA ASP A 146 -29.28 2.54 11.45
C ASP A 146 -28.37 3.68 11.89
N ARG A 147 -27.47 3.38 12.83
CA ARG A 147 -26.35 4.25 13.21
C ARG A 147 -25.30 3.46 13.99
N VAL A 148 -24.02 3.61 13.69
CA VAL A 148 -22.98 3.30 14.69
C VAL A 148 -22.30 4.61 15.05
N ALA A 149 -22.76 5.18 16.16
CA ALA A 149 -22.22 6.44 16.66
C ALA A 149 -21.03 6.13 17.57
N ILE A 150 -19.84 6.02 16.98
CA ILE A 150 -18.59 6.12 17.75
C ILE A 150 -18.38 7.61 18.08
N ALA A 151 -19.26 8.16 18.91
CA ALA A 151 -19.23 9.54 19.38
C ALA A 151 -18.22 9.72 20.54
N GLY A 152 -16.99 9.34 20.26
CA GLY A 152 -15.80 9.66 21.05
C GLY A 152 -14.82 10.39 20.15
N MET A 153 -14.03 11.32 20.70
CA MET A 153 -13.17 12.20 19.89
C MET A 153 -12.22 11.37 19.00
N TRP A 154 -11.75 10.20 19.48
CA TRP A 154 -10.82 9.27 18.81
C TRP A 154 -11.08 7.81 19.21
N GLY A 155 -10.57 6.88 18.40
CA GLY A 155 -10.72 5.45 18.58
C GLY A 155 -9.94 4.68 17.52
N SER A 156 -9.82 3.35 17.69
CA SER A 156 -9.24 2.48 16.67
C SER A 156 -10.22 1.41 16.24
N ILE A 157 -10.29 1.16 14.95
CA ILE A 157 -11.11 0.13 14.35
C ILE A 157 -10.18 -0.78 13.58
N ALA A 158 -10.07 -2.04 14.00
CA ALA A 158 -9.10 -2.97 13.45
C ALA A 158 -9.75 -4.31 13.10
N GLY A 159 -9.77 -4.72 11.83
CA GLY A 159 -10.36 -6.01 11.46
C GLY A 159 -11.86 -6.08 11.73
N VAL A 160 -12.60 -4.99 11.49
CA VAL A 160 -14.06 -4.92 11.72
C VAL A 160 -14.79 -4.90 10.38
N ASN A 161 -15.93 -5.60 10.29
CA ASN A 161 -16.80 -5.58 9.12
C ASN A 161 -18.08 -4.78 9.39
N PHE A 162 -18.26 -3.64 8.73
CA PHE A 162 -19.47 -2.83 8.71
C PHE A 162 -20.24 -3.09 7.42
N GLN A 163 -21.38 -3.76 7.52
CA GLN A 163 -22.18 -4.14 6.36
C GLN A 163 -23.62 -3.63 6.42
N ALA A 164 -24.10 -3.00 5.35
CA ALA A 164 -25.49 -2.58 5.19
C ALA A 164 -26.00 -1.72 6.36
N ASN A 165 -25.17 -0.81 6.85
CA ASN A 165 -25.55 0.08 7.94
C ASN A 165 -25.95 1.45 7.42
N ARG A 166 -26.88 2.12 8.10
CA ARG A 166 -27.07 3.57 7.93
C ARG A 166 -26.13 4.32 8.89
N GLY A 167 -25.40 5.33 8.43
CA GLY A 167 -24.50 6.14 9.27
C GLY A 167 -23.46 5.30 10.02
N ALA A 168 -22.61 4.57 9.29
CA ALA A 168 -21.76 3.53 9.86
C ALA A 168 -20.68 4.05 10.82
N ILE A 169 -20.18 5.29 10.70
CA ILE A 169 -19.36 5.94 11.74
C ILE A 169 -19.56 7.45 11.64
N GLU A 170 -20.00 8.07 12.75
CA GLU A 170 -20.06 9.53 12.88
C GLU A 170 -19.22 10.00 14.07
N GLN A 171 -18.16 10.78 13.83
CA GLN A 171 -17.46 11.47 14.91
C GLN A 171 -18.34 12.57 15.51
N GLY A 172 -18.60 12.49 16.82
CA GLY A 172 -19.23 13.54 17.61
C GLY A 172 -18.25 14.68 17.93
N LEU A 173 -18.72 15.93 17.88
CA LEU A 173 -17.93 17.12 18.24
C LEU A 173 -17.72 17.19 19.76
N CYS A 174 -16.52 16.89 20.25
CA CYS A 174 -16.12 17.23 21.61
C CYS A 174 -15.49 18.62 21.67
N LEU A 175 -16.03 19.50 22.51
CA LEU A 175 -15.63 20.90 22.66
C LEU A 175 -14.31 21.04 23.46
N ARG A 176 -13.16 20.75 22.85
CA ARG A 176 -11.84 21.19 23.32
C ARG A 176 -10.97 21.67 22.14
N PRO A 177 -10.02 22.60 22.37
CA PRO A 177 -9.46 23.42 21.30
C PRO A 177 -8.64 22.62 20.27
N ALA A 178 -8.71 23.13 19.03
CA ALA A 178 -8.40 22.47 17.76
C ALA A 178 -6.90 22.29 17.42
N ASN A 179 -6.03 22.13 18.40
CA ASN A 179 -4.58 22.25 18.21
C ASN A 179 -3.73 21.15 18.85
N ASP A 180 -4.32 20.00 19.20
CA ASP A 180 -3.55 18.82 19.58
C ASP A 180 -3.31 17.92 18.35
N ALA A 181 -2.09 17.95 17.81
CA ALA A 181 -1.64 17.25 16.60
C ALA A 181 -1.58 15.69 16.69
N ALA A 182 -2.29 15.05 17.62
CA ALA A 182 -2.06 13.64 18.02
C ALA A 182 -3.31 12.74 17.96
N LYS A 183 -4.32 13.09 17.16
CA LYS A 183 -5.71 12.78 17.51
C LYS A 183 -6.55 12.32 16.30
N TRP A 184 -6.17 11.15 15.78
CA TRP A 184 -6.72 10.49 14.60
C TRP A 184 -7.75 9.41 14.95
N LEU A 185 -8.78 9.23 14.12
CA LEU A 185 -9.47 7.94 14.04
C LEU A 185 -8.64 7.02 13.14
N ASN A 186 -8.19 5.90 13.68
CA ASN A 186 -7.40 4.91 12.95
C ASN A 186 -8.28 3.75 12.54
N VAL A 187 -8.34 3.48 11.24
CA VAL A 187 -9.08 2.36 10.65
C VAL A 187 -8.10 1.48 9.91
N THR A 188 -7.93 0.25 10.39
CA THR A 188 -6.96 -0.71 9.85
C THR A 188 -7.66 -2.01 9.50
N ASP A 189 -7.29 -2.63 8.38
CA ASP A 189 -7.73 -3.98 7.96
C ASP A 189 -9.25 -4.19 8.04
N SER A 190 -10.05 -3.15 7.80
CA SER A 190 -11.49 -3.16 8.03
C SER A 190 -12.27 -3.12 6.74
N PHE A 191 -13.49 -3.67 6.75
CA PHE A 191 -14.36 -3.79 5.58
C PHE A 191 -15.63 -2.97 5.78
N PHE A 192 -15.97 -2.14 4.80
CA PHE A 192 -17.17 -1.30 4.80
C PHE A 192 -17.95 -1.55 3.51
N TYR A 193 -19.09 -2.24 3.62
CA TYR A 193 -19.88 -2.65 2.47
C TYR A 193 -21.33 -2.16 2.54
N GLN A 194 -21.79 -1.48 1.50
CA GLN A 194 -23.19 -1.04 1.37
C GLN A 194 -23.69 -0.17 2.52
N ASN A 195 -22.81 0.61 3.15
CA ASN A 195 -23.23 1.55 4.17
C ASN A 195 -23.77 2.84 3.55
N VAL A 196 -24.83 3.41 4.14
CA VAL A 196 -25.53 4.57 3.60
C VAL A 196 -25.59 5.69 4.64
N ALA A 197 -25.15 6.90 4.34
CA ALA A 197 -25.29 8.03 5.25
C ALA A 197 -25.60 9.32 4.48
N ASP A 198 -26.05 10.36 5.18
CA ASP A 198 -26.12 11.68 4.54
C ASP A 198 -24.71 12.20 4.24
N VAL A 199 -23.72 11.98 5.11
CA VAL A 199 -22.36 12.48 4.90
C VAL A 199 -21.37 11.38 5.27
N GLY A 200 -20.50 11.00 4.34
CA GLY A 200 -19.56 9.90 4.53
C GLY A 200 -20.28 8.57 4.70
N GLY A 201 -20.71 7.94 3.59
CA GLY A 201 -21.59 6.76 3.62
C GLY A 201 -21.12 5.64 4.56
N ALA A 202 -19.81 5.48 4.70
CA ALA A 202 -19.17 4.64 5.71
C ALA A 202 -18.68 5.45 6.93
N ILE A 203 -17.90 6.53 6.72
CA ILE A 203 -17.23 7.23 7.81
C ILE A 203 -17.30 8.74 7.63
N ASN A 204 -17.68 9.44 8.70
CA ASN A 204 -17.58 10.89 8.81
C ASN A 204 -16.67 11.27 10.00
N ALA A 205 -15.57 11.96 9.71
CA ALA A 205 -14.52 12.27 10.68
C ALA A 205 -13.91 13.67 10.49
N THR A 206 -13.21 14.17 11.51
CA THR A 206 -12.42 15.41 11.41
C THR A 206 -10.97 15.10 11.03
N GLN A 207 -10.38 14.04 11.61
CA GLN A 207 -9.05 13.53 11.26
C GLN A 207 -9.14 12.02 11.14
N LEU A 208 -8.68 11.47 10.01
CA LEU A 208 -8.89 10.06 9.68
C LEU A 208 -7.65 9.46 9.03
N ARG A 209 -7.17 8.35 9.60
CA ARG A 209 -6.15 7.49 9.00
C ARG A 209 -6.78 6.15 8.65
N VAL A 210 -6.62 5.76 7.39
CA VAL A 210 -7.12 4.50 6.84
C VAL A 210 -5.94 3.72 6.28
N GLU A 211 -5.81 2.47 6.69
CA GLU A 211 -4.76 1.56 6.25
C GLU A 211 -5.33 0.16 5.98
N GLY A 212 -4.91 -0.49 4.89
CA GLY A 212 -5.29 -1.89 4.62
C GLY A 212 -6.80 -2.15 4.51
N SER A 213 -7.62 -1.12 4.32
CA SER A 213 -9.07 -1.21 4.48
C SER A 213 -9.81 -1.11 3.15
N VAL A 214 -11.02 -1.66 3.12
CA VAL A 214 -11.79 -1.85 1.88
C VAL A 214 -13.19 -1.26 2.02
N PHE A 215 -13.56 -0.38 1.09
CA PHE A 215 -14.82 0.36 1.05
C PHE A 215 -15.54 0.07 -0.27
N ILE A 216 -16.64 -0.66 -0.21
CA ILE A 216 -17.35 -1.15 -1.39
C ILE A 216 -18.82 -0.71 -1.35
N GLN A 217 -19.30 -0.10 -2.42
CA GLN A 217 -20.73 0.24 -2.60
C GLN A 217 -21.33 1.08 -1.46
N ASN A 218 -20.54 1.91 -0.78
CA ASN A 218 -21.08 2.83 0.23
C ASN A 218 -21.71 4.04 -0.47
N GLU A 219 -22.78 4.59 0.12
CA GLU A 219 -23.55 5.69 -0.43
C GLU A 219 -23.64 6.88 0.53
N GLY A 220 -23.30 8.07 0.03
CA GLY A 220 -23.28 9.33 0.78
C GLY A 220 -23.97 10.47 0.02
N ARG A 221 -24.43 11.54 0.69
CA ARG A 221 -24.68 12.81 -0.04
C ARG A 221 -23.37 13.43 -0.48
N ALA A 222 -22.42 13.56 0.44
CA ALA A 222 -21.04 13.98 0.18
C ALA A 222 -20.07 12.95 0.76
N GLY A 223 -19.14 12.45 -0.07
CA GLY A 223 -18.27 11.34 0.29
C GLY A 223 -19.04 10.03 0.31
N GLY A 224 -19.04 9.28 -0.81
CA GLY A 224 -19.79 8.03 -0.88
C GLY A 224 -19.34 7.00 0.15
N ALA A 225 -18.04 6.91 0.41
CA ALA A 225 -17.48 6.18 1.54
C ALA A 225 -17.10 7.12 2.69
N LEU A 226 -16.24 8.12 2.44
CA LEU A 226 -15.63 8.92 3.51
C LEU A 226 -15.94 10.40 3.37
N SER A 227 -16.23 11.06 4.49
CA SER A 227 -16.27 12.51 4.60
C SER A 227 -15.33 13.00 5.69
N VAL A 228 -14.39 13.88 5.34
CA VAL A 228 -13.37 14.37 6.29
C VAL A 228 -13.31 15.90 6.32
N ARG A 229 -13.27 16.49 7.52
CA ARG A 229 -13.19 17.95 7.74
C ARG A 229 -11.88 18.40 8.38
N GLY A 230 -10.77 17.80 7.95
CA GLY A 230 -9.42 18.07 8.44
C GLY A 230 -8.43 17.13 7.76
N GLN A 231 -7.46 16.63 8.50
CA GLN A 231 -6.38 15.80 7.96
C GLN A 231 -6.88 14.42 7.53
N LEU A 232 -6.34 13.92 6.43
CA LEU A 232 -6.68 12.61 5.88
C LEU A 232 -5.42 11.89 5.42
N GLU A 233 -5.26 10.65 5.88
CA GLU A 233 -4.25 9.73 5.40
C GLU A 233 -4.90 8.42 4.99
N VAL A 234 -4.67 8.00 3.75
CA VAL A 234 -5.19 6.75 3.19
C VAL A 234 -4.03 5.99 2.58
N THR A 235 -3.79 4.78 3.06
CA THR A 235 -2.67 3.94 2.62
C THR A 235 -3.13 2.51 2.36
N SER A 236 -2.61 1.87 1.32
CA SER A 236 -2.85 0.45 1.04
C SER A 236 -4.34 0.04 1.09
N SER A 237 -5.23 0.92 0.63
CA SER A 237 -6.69 0.78 0.82
C SER A 237 -7.44 0.81 -0.50
N SER A 238 -8.66 0.26 -0.53
CA SER A 238 -9.46 0.12 -1.74
C SER A 238 -10.84 0.75 -1.62
N PHE A 239 -11.21 1.58 -2.59
CA PHE A 239 -12.50 2.26 -2.72
C PHE A 239 -13.15 1.85 -4.03
N LEU A 240 -14.16 0.98 -3.97
CA LEU A 240 -14.76 0.35 -5.12
C LEU A 240 -16.25 0.65 -5.21
N ALA A 241 -16.70 1.18 -6.34
CA ALA A 241 -18.11 1.39 -6.64
C ALA A 241 -18.86 2.20 -5.56
N ASN A 242 -18.18 3.08 -4.83
CA ASN A 242 -18.82 3.99 -3.88
C ASN A 242 -19.53 5.11 -4.63
N LEU A 243 -20.52 5.69 -3.98
CA LEU A 243 -21.49 6.52 -4.65
C LEU A 243 -21.82 7.75 -3.82
N SER A 244 -21.73 8.94 -4.42
CA SER A 244 -22.23 10.16 -3.81
C SER A 244 -23.26 10.87 -4.69
N ASN A 245 -24.10 11.68 -4.03
CA ASN A 245 -25.13 12.47 -4.71
C ASN A 245 -24.61 13.85 -5.13
N ASP A 246 -23.67 14.43 -4.37
CA ASP A 246 -23.15 15.78 -4.60
C ASP A 246 -21.65 15.79 -4.88
N ASP A 247 -20.78 15.40 -3.95
CA ASP A 247 -19.32 15.49 -4.12
C ASP A 247 -18.61 14.23 -3.65
N GLY A 248 -17.51 13.87 -4.32
CA GLY A 248 -16.57 12.84 -3.86
C GLY A 248 -17.19 11.45 -3.86
N GLY A 249 -17.28 10.80 -5.02
CA GLY A 249 -17.96 9.50 -5.13
C GLY A 249 -17.38 8.44 -4.18
N ALA A 250 -16.08 8.47 -3.91
CA ALA A 250 -15.48 7.75 -2.79
C ALA A 250 -15.30 8.66 -1.57
N ILE A 251 -14.58 9.76 -1.73
CA ILE A 251 -14.12 10.59 -0.62
C ILE A 251 -14.41 12.05 -0.91
N TYR A 252 -15.07 12.69 0.04
CA TYR A 252 -15.11 14.14 0.15
C TYR A 252 -14.23 14.57 1.32
N ALA A 253 -13.27 15.45 1.11
CA ALA A 253 -12.46 15.97 2.19
C ALA A 253 -12.24 17.49 2.08
N SER A 254 -12.19 18.15 3.23
CA SER A 254 -12.04 19.60 3.33
C SER A 254 -11.05 19.98 4.43
N GLY A 255 -10.02 20.73 4.06
CA GLY A 255 -9.08 21.36 4.97
C GLY A 255 -9.76 22.49 5.72
N GLY A 256 -10.19 22.21 6.96
CA GLY A 256 -10.81 23.19 7.86
C GLY A 256 -9.94 23.57 9.06
N VAL A 257 -8.82 22.88 9.25
CA VAL A 257 -7.92 23.00 10.40
C VAL A 257 -6.47 22.91 9.91
N SER A 258 -5.62 23.87 10.26
CA SER A 258 -4.20 23.85 9.90
C SER A 258 -3.39 23.01 10.90
N PRO A 259 -2.46 22.13 10.45
CA PRO A 259 -2.16 21.86 9.04
C PRO A 259 -3.26 21.04 8.38
N SER A 260 -3.62 21.40 7.15
CA SER A 260 -4.63 20.71 6.35
C SER A 260 -3.96 19.95 5.22
N ASN A 261 -3.51 18.73 5.50
CA ASN A 261 -2.87 17.88 4.51
C ASN A 261 -3.73 16.65 4.21
N ALA A 262 -3.70 16.20 2.95
CA ALA A 262 -4.28 14.94 2.52
C ALA A 262 -3.21 14.07 1.84
N PHE A 263 -3.08 12.83 2.28
CA PHE A 263 -2.09 11.89 1.76
C PHE A 263 -2.77 10.58 1.33
N PHE A 264 -2.51 10.16 0.10
CA PHE A 264 -3.01 8.93 -0.49
C PHE A 264 -1.83 8.13 -1.02
N ALA A 265 -1.63 6.90 -0.54
CA ALA A 265 -0.54 6.04 -1.01
C ALA A 265 -0.99 4.61 -1.28
N ASN A 266 -0.45 4.00 -2.34
CA ASN A 266 -0.64 2.58 -2.66
C ASN A 266 -2.10 2.13 -2.61
N SER A 267 -3.02 3.00 -3.05
CA SER A 267 -4.46 2.80 -2.88
C SER A 267 -5.18 2.75 -4.22
N THR A 268 -6.32 2.08 -4.23
CA THR A 268 -7.14 1.85 -5.42
C THR A 268 -8.47 2.59 -5.31
N PHE A 269 -8.81 3.37 -6.33
CA PHE A 269 -10.10 4.05 -6.49
C PHE A 269 -10.72 3.66 -7.81
N VAL A 270 -11.70 2.75 -7.77
CA VAL A 270 -12.29 2.17 -8.98
C VAL A 270 -13.80 2.27 -9.00
N ASP A 271 -14.35 2.67 -10.15
CA ASP A 271 -15.80 2.71 -10.43
C ASP A 271 -16.60 3.57 -9.43
N ASN A 272 -15.96 4.52 -8.73
CA ASN A 272 -16.66 5.42 -7.82
C ASN A 272 -17.43 6.48 -8.61
N LYS A 273 -18.60 6.88 -8.11
CA LYS A 273 -19.57 7.67 -8.88
C LYS A 273 -20.13 8.84 -8.09
N THR A 274 -20.27 9.98 -8.74
CA THR A 274 -21.00 11.16 -8.21
C THR A 274 -22.20 11.47 -9.12
N ARG A 275 -23.42 11.67 -8.59
CA ARG A 275 -24.66 11.76 -9.40
C ARG A 275 -25.19 13.17 -9.72
N GLY A 276 -24.73 14.22 -9.04
CA GLY A 276 -25.21 15.59 -9.27
C GLY A 276 -26.73 15.72 -9.24
N VAL A 277 -27.36 15.28 -8.15
CA VAL A 277 -28.82 15.28 -8.00
C VAL A 277 -29.38 16.57 -7.38
N SER A 278 -28.53 17.39 -6.75
CA SER A 278 -28.92 18.63 -6.08
C SER A 278 -29.00 19.79 -7.08
N SER A 279 -30.14 20.49 -7.12
CA SER A 279 -30.29 21.69 -7.96
C SER A 279 -29.44 22.84 -7.44
N GLY A 280 -28.33 23.16 -8.11
CA GLY A 280 -27.51 24.35 -7.85
C GLY A 280 -26.05 24.08 -7.52
N ASP A 281 -25.71 22.86 -7.08
CA ASP A 281 -24.33 22.47 -6.77
C ASP A 281 -23.77 21.61 -7.92
N ALA A 282 -22.52 21.86 -8.30
CA ALA A 282 -21.81 21.09 -9.32
C ALA A 282 -21.31 19.79 -8.70
N ALA A 283 -21.61 18.65 -9.33
CA ALA A 283 -21.15 17.38 -8.83
C ALA A 283 -19.66 17.15 -9.12
N SER A 284 -18.80 17.21 -8.12
CA SER A 284 -17.36 17.12 -8.36
C SER A 284 -16.72 15.86 -7.77
N GLY A 285 -15.60 15.43 -8.38
CA GLY A 285 -14.78 14.35 -7.84
C GLY A 285 -15.48 12.99 -7.92
N GLY A 286 -15.40 12.30 -9.05
CA GLY A 286 -16.02 10.96 -9.17
C GLY A 286 -15.38 9.94 -8.22
N ALA A 287 -14.08 10.07 -7.91
CA ALA A 287 -13.48 9.42 -6.74
C ALA A 287 -13.25 10.40 -5.59
N LEU A 288 -12.42 11.43 -5.81
CA LEU A 288 -11.99 12.36 -4.77
C LEU A 288 -12.49 13.78 -5.05
N ALA A 289 -13.14 14.39 -4.07
CA ALA A 289 -13.42 15.82 -4.05
C ALA A 289 -12.70 16.45 -2.84
N LEU A 290 -11.66 17.23 -3.11
CA LEU A 290 -10.76 17.80 -2.11
C LEU A 290 -10.87 19.33 -2.10
N ARG A 291 -10.98 19.90 -0.90
CA ARG A 291 -11.21 21.34 -0.71
C ARG A 291 -10.21 21.92 0.29
N VAL A 292 -9.63 23.08 -0.04
CA VAL A 292 -8.92 23.95 0.93
C VAL A 292 -7.81 23.23 1.72
N PHE A 293 -7.05 22.32 1.08
CA PHE A 293 -5.84 21.75 1.70
C PHE A 293 -4.62 22.63 1.43
N ASP A 294 -3.68 22.63 2.36
CA ASP A 294 -2.35 23.22 2.21
C ASP A 294 -1.49 22.37 1.25
N GLU A 295 -1.67 21.04 1.28
CA GLU A 295 -0.93 20.09 0.46
C GLU A 295 -1.73 18.80 0.25
N VAL A 296 -1.71 18.26 -0.98
CA VAL A 296 -2.29 16.96 -1.33
C VAL A 296 -1.25 16.11 -2.05
N HIS A 297 -0.96 14.93 -1.49
CA HIS A 297 -0.01 13.99 -2.08
C HIS A 297 -0.72 12.69 -2.46
N VAL A 298 -0.53 12.25 -3.70
CA VAL A 298 -1.02 10.98 -4.24
C VAL A 298 0.18 10.20 -4.79
N ILE A 299 0.47 9.05 -4.20
CA ILE A 299 1.66 8.25 -4.52
C ILE A 299 1.26 6.81 -4.79
N GLY A 300 1.84 6.16 -5.80
CA GLY A 300 1.68 4.70 -5.94
C GLY A 300 0.24 4.24 -6.18
N SER A 301 -0.67 5.11 -6.61
CA SER A 301 -2.12 4.86 -6.52
C SER A 301 -2.78 4.73 -7.89
N THR A 302 -3.85 3.93 -7.97
CA THR A 302 -4.62 3.72 -9.21
C THR A 302 -6.02 4.33 -9.08
N PHE A 303 -6.37 5.19 -10.03
CA PHE A 303 -7.71 5.77 -10.21
C PHE A 303 -8.25 5.35 -11.58
N SER A 304 -9.26 4.47 -11.60
CA SER A 304 -9.81 3.96 -12.86
C SER A 304 -11.32 3.86 -12.90
N ALA A 305 -11.91 4.12 -14.06
CA ALA A 305 -13.36 4.02 -14.29
C ALA A 305 -14.22 4.88 -13.36
N ASN A 306 -13.66 5.88 -12.66
CA ASN A 306 -14.43 6.76 -11.80
C ASN A 306 -15.22 7.75 -12.66
N GLN A 307 -16.40 8.10 -12.17
CA GLN A 307 -17.44 8.69 -13.00
C GLN A 307 -18.15 9.85 -12.32
N ILE A 308 -18.43 10.89 -13.11
CA ILE A 308 -19.46 11.86 -12.77
C ILE A 308 -20.66 11.61 -13.67
N ILE A 309 -21.79 11.33 -13.05
CA ILE A 309 -23.10 11.24 -13.69
C ILE A 309 -23.76 12.60 -13.49
N THR A 310 -24.18 13.26 -14.55
CA THR A 310 -24.95 14.52 -14.45
C THR A 310 -26.34 14.32 -15.00
N LEU A 311 -27.33 14.53 -14.13
CA LEU A 311 -28.73 14.50 -14.49
C LEU A 311 -29.14 15.81 -15.19
N SER A 312 -30.19 15.77 -16.01
CA SER A 312 -30.63 16.94 -16.79
C SER A 312 -30.93 18.15 -15.90
N GLY A 313 -30.24 19.27 -16.11
CA GLY A 313 -30.46 20.53 -15.39
C GLY A 313 -29.55 20.79 -14.18
N ALA A 314 -28.65 19.85 -13.84
CA ALA A 314 -27.61 20.07 -12.83
C ALA A 314 -26.44 20.91 -13.38
N ALA A 315 -25.70 21.58 -12.49
CA ALA A 315 -24.48 22.29 -12.83
C ALA A 315 -23.38 21.30 -13.28
N VAL A 316 -22.46 21.76 -14.12
CA VAL A 316 -21.42 20.91 -14.70
C VAL A 316 -20.44 20.48 -13.61
N GLY A 317 -20.36 19.18 -13.39
CA GLY A 317 -19.37 18.57 -12.53
C GLY A 317 -17.96 18.54 -13.13
N SER A 318 -16.95 18.48 -12.27
CA SER A 318 -15.53 18.48 -12.61
C SER A 318 -14.77 17.35 -11.94
N GLY A 319 -13.73 16.84 -12.62
CA GLY A 319 -12.75 15.89 -12.08
C GLY A 319 -13.34 14.50 -11.80
N ALA A 320 -13.65 13.70 -12.83
CA ALA A 320 -14.24 12.38 -12.58
C ALA A 320 -13.31 11.41 -11.84
N ALA A 321 -11.98 11.59 -11.88
CA ALA A 321 -11.08 10.96 -10.91
C ALA A 321 -10.92 11.83 -9.66
N ILE A 322 -10.30 13.01 -9.82
CA ILE A 322 -9.90 13.88 -8.73
C ILE A 322 -10.33 15.30 -9.06
N ASP A 323 -11.01 15.95 -8.12
CA ASP A 323 -11.31 17.37 -8.17
C ASP A 323 -10.69 18.06 -6.96
N TYR A 324 -9.78 19.00 -7.20
CA TYR A 324 -9.17 19.81 -6.16
C TYR A 324 -9.50 21.29 -6.34
N SER A 325 -10.00 21.91 -5.28
CA SER A 325 -10.16 23.36 -5.21
C SER A 325 -9.59 23.91 -3.91
N GLY A 326 -8.55 24.73 -4.00
CA GLY A 326 -7.84 25.26 -2.83
C GLY A 326 -6.69 26.15 -3.23
N ASN A 327 -5.77 26.46 -2.31
CA ASN A 327 -4.59 27.28 -2.59
C ASN A 327 -3.27 26.51 -2.46
N GLY A 328 -3.34 25.24 -2.06
CA GLY A 328 -2.19 24.38 -1.80
C GLY A 328 -1.71 23.64 -3.04
N ASP A 329 -0.57 22.97 -2.87
CA ASP A 329 0.06 22.20 -3.93
C ASP A 329 -0.56 20.79 -4.02
N VAL A 330 -0.64 20.25 -5.23
CA VAL A 330 -1.07 18.87 -5.50
C VAL A 330 0.09 18.15 -6.19
N VAL A 331 0.57 17.08 -5.56
CA VAL A 331 1.68 16.27 -6.05
C VAL A 331 1.16 14.86 -6.32
N ILE A 332 1.27 14.41 -7.57
CA ILE A 332 0.90 13.07 -8.01
C ILE A 332 2.15 12.38 -8.55
N GLU A 333 2.57 11.32 -7.86
CA GLU A 333 3.79 10.58 -8.20
C GLU A 333 3.52 9.09 -8.33
N HIS A 334 4.24 8.42 -9.22
CA HIS A 334 4.18 6.96 -9.36
C HIS A 334 2.73 6.45 -9.40
N SER A 335 1.82 7.12 -10.09
CA SER A 335 0.38 6.83 -10.01
C SER A 335 -0.23 6.65 -11.41
N THR A 336 -1.32 5.89 -11.50
CA THR A 336 -2.05 5.65 -12.74
C THR A 336 -3.46 6.21 -12.62
N ILE A 337 -3.76 7.25 -13.38
CA ILE A 337 -5.09 7.86 -13.46
C ILE A 337 -5.60 7.67 -14.89
N ALA A 338 -6.47 6.68 -15.10
CA ALA A 338 -6.92 6.29 -16.43
C ALA A 338 -8.41 5.97 -16.51
N ASP A 339 -8.99 6.07 -17.70
CA ASP A 339 -10.37 5.64 -17.98
C ASP A 339 -11.45 6.30 -17.11
N ASN A 340 -11.18 7.49 -16.54
CA ASN A 340 -12.15 8.24 -15.74
C ASN A 340 -12.95 9.19 -16.64
N PHE A 341 -14.28 9.19 -16.49
CA PHE A 341 -15.16 9.71 -17.53
C PHE A 341 -16.43 10.37 -17.01
N PHE A 342 -17.09 11.13 -17.88
CA PHE A 342 -18.34 11.82 -17.58
C PHE A 342 -19.51 11.17 -18.32
N SER A 343 -20.63 10.95 -17.63
CA SER A 343 -21.87 10.48 -18.24
C SER A 343 -23.01 11.47 -18.02
N GLY A 344 -23.39 12.18 -19.08
CA GLY A 344 -24.52 13.10 -19.04
C GLY A 344 -24.76 13.79 -20.39
N PRO A 345 -25.85 14.58 -20.52
CA PRO A 345 -26.20 15.26 -21.75
C PRO A 345 -25.05 16.15 -22.27
N LEU A 346 -24.79 16.09 -23.58
CA LEU A 346 -23.61 16.66 -24.26
C LEU A 346 -23.51 18.20 -24.25
N ALA A 347 -24.38 18.94 -23.55
CA ALA A 347 -24.63 20.35 -23.84
C ALA A 347 -23.86 21.38 -23.00
N SER A 348 -22.89 21.00 -22.17
CA SER A 348 -22.19 21.96 -21.30
C SER A 348 -20.67 21.88 -21.39
N VAL A 349 -20.06 23.05 -21.58
CA VAL A 349 -18.62 23.30 -21.70
C VAL A 349 -18.00 23.16 -20.30
N GLY A 350 -16.89 22.41 -20.17
CA GLY A 350 -16.18 22.21 -18.89
C GLY A 350 -16.08 20.76 -18.38
N ARG A 351 -16.25 19.75 -19.24
CA ARG A 351 -16.07 18.33 -18.85
C ARG A 351 -14.61 18.06 -18.52
N VAL A 352 -14.35 17.55 -17.31
CA VAL A 352 -13.04 17.06 -16.88
C VAL A 352 -13.22 15.67 -16.28
N GLY A 353 -12.81 14.64 -17.01
CA GLY A 353 -12.92 13.25 -16.64
C GLY A 353 -11.73 12.78 -15.82
N GLY A 354 -10.55 13.35 -16.05
CA GLY A 354 -9.35 12.99 -15.30
C GLY A 354 -9.28 13.75 -13.99
N VAL A 355 -8.41 14.75 -13.97
CA VAL A 355 -8.15 15.59 -12.82
C VAL A 355 -8.58 17.02 -13.14
N ASP A 356 -9.41 17.62 -12.29
CA ASP A 356 -9.62 19.06 -12.29
C ASP A 356 -8.82 19.68 -11.14
N PHE A 357 -8.04 20.70 -11.48
CA PHE A 357 -7.18 21.42 -10.55
C PHE A 357 -7.49 22.91 -10.66
N ASN A 358 -8.24 23.39 -9.65
CA ASN A 358 -8.62 24.79 -9.50
C ASN A 358 -7.89 25.38 -8.29
N SER A 359 -6.64 25.76 -8.52
CA SER A 359 -5.80 26.33 -7.47
C SER A 359 -4.80 27.36 -8.00
N SER A 360 -4.35 28.24 -7.10
CA SER A 360 -3.16 29.05 -7.30
C SER A 360 -1.85 28.31 -7.01
N GLY A 361 -1.91 27.12 -6.40
CA GLY A 361 -0.76 26.27 -6.11
C GLY A 361 -0.17 25.61 -7.36
N GLN A 362 0.86 24.80 -7.16
CA GLN A 362 1.48 24.00 -8.21
C GLN A 362 0.81 22.63 -8.31
N PHE A 363 0.67 22.15 -9.55
CA PHE A 363 0.35 20.76 -9.82
C PHE A 363 1.60 20.07 -10.35
N ILE A 364 2.09 19.08 -9.61
CA ILE A 364 3.30 18.32 -9.94
C ILE A 364 2.87 16.90 -10.32
N LEU A 365 3.31 16.44 -11.49
CA LEU A 365 3.10 15.09 -12.00
C LEU A 365 4.46 14.43 -12.25
N ALA A 366 4.79 13.37 -11.52
CA ALA A 366 6.07 12.69 -11.68
C ALA A 366 5.90 11.18 -11.85
N ASN A 367 6.65 10.56 -12.77
CA ASN A 367 6.67 9.10 -12.93
C ASN A 367 5.27 8.46 -13.05
N SER A 368 4.30 9.17 -13.63
CA SER A 368 2.88 8.83 -13.55
C SER A 368 2.23 8.72 -14.92
N ILE A 369 1.09 8.04 -14.97
CA ILE A 369 0.23 7.93 -16.16
C ILE A 369 -1.05 8.73 -15.91
N LEU A 370 -1.37 9.64 -16.83
CA LEU A 370 -2.62 10.39 -16.90
C LEU A 370 -3.17 10.31 -18.32
N ALA A 371 -4.00 9.30 -18.62
CA ALA A 371 -4.43 9.02 -20.00
C ALA A 371 -5.82 8.39 -20.07
N ASN A 372 -6.43 8.34 -21.25
CA ASN A 372 -7.76 7.79 -21.48
C ASN A 372 -8.90 8.39 -20.62
N ASN A 373 -8.69 9.56 -20.03
CA ASN A 373 -9.72 10.27 -19.27
C ASN A 373 -10.49 11.26 -20.18
N ASP A 374 -11.75 11.55 -19.85
CA ASP A 374 -12.58 12.51 -20.61
C ASP A 374 -12.10 13.95 -20.42
N ALA A 375 -11.10 14.38 -21.18
CA ALA A 375 -10.49 15.72 -21.13
C ALA A 375 -9.77 16.05 -19.80
N LEU A 376 -8.71 16.85 -19.95
CA LEU A 376 -7.91 17.42 -18.86
C LEU A 376 -8.07 18.94 -18.91
N GLN A 377 -8.59 19.53 -17.83
CA GLN A 377 -8.57 20.97 -17.64
C GLN A 377 -7.67 21.27 -16.46
N PHE A 378 -6.65 22.08 -16.70
CA PHE A 378 -5.80 22.61 -15.65
C PHE A 378 -5.96 24.11 -15.63
N THR A 379 -6.31 24.66 -14.48
CA THR A 379 -6.20 26.10 -14.21
C THR A 379 -5.06 26.29 -13.23
N GLY A 380 -3.87 26.62 -13.74
CA GLY A 380 -2.67 26.74 -12.92
C GLY A 380 -1.39 26.38 -13.68
N ARG A 381 -0.28 26.26 -12.95
CA ARG A 381 1.01 25.81 -13.48
C ARG A 381 1.14 24.31 -13.25
N LEU A 382 1.24 23.56 -14.34
CA LEU A 382 1.48 22.11 -14.34
C LEU A 382 2.96 21.88 -14.66
N GLU A 383 3.65 21.18 -13.76
CA GLU A 383 5.01 20.67 -13.97
C GLU A 383 4.94 19.15 -14.06
N ALA A 384 5.35 18.59 -15.20
CA ALA A 384 5.45 17.14 -15.35
C ALA A 384 6.89 16.71 -15.60
N THR A 385 7.28 15.58 -15.02
CA THR A 385 8.56 14.92 -15.28
C THR A 385 8.34 13.42 -15.42
N TYR A 386 9.01 12.80 -16.40
CA TYR A 386 8.93 11.36 -16.67
C TYR A 386 7.50 10.81 -16.61
N SER A 387 6.53 11.53 -17.17
CA SER A 387 5.11 11.17 -17.07
C SER A 387 4.48 11.01 -18.44
N LEU A 388 3.53 10.09 -18.54
CA LEU A 388 2.74 9.86 -19.75
C LEU A 388 1.40 10.57 -19.62
N VAL A 389 1.20 11.59 -20.45
CA VAL A 389 -0.06 12.34 -20.57
C VAL A 389 -0.69 12.01 -21.91
N GLY A 390 -1.79 11.24 -21.89
CA GLY A 390 -2.39 10.71 -23.12
C GLY A 390 -2.88 11.79 -24.07
N VAL A 391 -3.44 12.88 -23.53
CA VAL A 391 -3.82 14.09 -24.28
C VAL A 391 -3.57 15.31 -23.42
N SER A 392 -2.77 16.27 -23.90
CA SER A 392 -2.64 17.58 -23.27
C SER A 392 -3.23 18.68 -24.13
N THR A 393 -3.96 19.59 -23.50
CA THR A 393 -4.37 20.89 -24.06
C THR A 393 -3.78 22.06 -23.26
N VAL A 394 -2.86 21.79 -22.35
CA VAL A 394 -2.34 22.78 -21.38
C VAL A 394 -1.19 23.56 -21.99
N ALA A 395 -1.22 24.89 -21.83
CA ALA A 395 -0.09 25.74 -22.12
C ALA A 395 1.05 25.44 -21.12
N GLY A 396 2.08 24.72 -21.56
CA GLY A 396 3.23 24.33 -20.72
C GLY A 396 3.65 22.86 -20.87
N LEU A 397 2.75 22.00 -21.38
CA LEU A 397 3.07 20.63 -21.78
C LEU A 397 2.66 20.43 -23.24
N PRO A 398 3.48 20.89 -24.19
CA PRO A 398 3.19 20.72 -25.61
C PRO A 398 3.24 19.23 -25.97
N PRO A 399 2.40 18.77 -26.93
CA PRO A 399 2.48 17.41 -27.43
C PRO A 399 3.86 17.07 -27.99
N THR A 400 4.34 15.86 -27.72
CA THR A 400 5.68 15.39 -28.07
C THR A 400 5.71 14.38 -29.22
N ASN A 401 4.55 14.10 -29.84
CA ASN A 401 4.40 13.18 -30.97
C ASN A 401 5.00 11.78 -30.73
N GLY A 402 4.92 11.28 -29.49
CA GLY A 402 5.36 9.94 -29.13
C GLY A 402 6.86 9.80 -28.85
N GLN A 403 7.60 10.90 -28.75
CA GLN A 403 8.98 10.92 -28.23
C GLN A 403 9.02 11.63 -26.88
N PRO A 404 9.95 11.31 -25.97
CA PRO A 404 10.06 12.04 -24.71
C PRO A 404 10.52 13.49 -24.95
N ASP A 405 10.01 14.44 -24.17
CA ASP A 405 10.54 15.80 -24.10
C ASP A 405 11.85 15.87 -23.29
N GLU A 406 12.39 17.08 -23.09
CA GLU A 406 13.62 17.31 -22.30
C GLU A 406 13.50 16.87 -20.82
N LEU A 407 12.27 16.72 -20.31
CA LEU A 407 11.96 16.26 -18.95
C LEU A 407 11.50 14.80 -18.91
N GLY A 408 11.61 14.09 -20.04
CA GLY A 408 11.24 12.67 -20.15
C GLY A 408 9.75 12.41 -20.30
N ASN A 409 8.91 13.42 -20.51
CA ASN A 409 7.45 13.25 -20.62
C ASN A 409 7.03 12.77 -22.01
N LEU A 410 6.01 11.91 -22.04
CA LEU A 410 5.32 11.49 -23.26
C LEU A 410 3.95 12.16 -23.31
N VAL A 411 3.77 13.13 -24.21
CA VAL A 411 2.55 13.96 -24.25
C VAL A 411 1.84 13.82 -25.59
N GLY A 412 0.62 13.30 -25.57
CA GLY A 412 -0.23 13.21 -26.75
C GLY A 412 -1.04 14.50 -27.03
N SER A 413 -1.63 14.55 -28.23
CA SER A 413 -2.52 15.64 -28.66
C SER A 413 -3.94 15.14 -28.88
N ILE A 414 -4.92 16.05 -28.98
CA ILE A 414 -6.31 15.69 -29.33
C ILE A 414 -6.43 14.95 -30.68
N THR A 415 -5.49 15.18 -31.61
CA THR A 415 -5.46 14.55 -32.94
C THR A 415 -4.60 13.31 -33.00
N GLN A 416 -3.67 13.15 -32.06
CA GLN A 416 -2.79 11.99 -31.90
C GLN A 416 -2.60 11.72 -30.40
N PRO A 417 -3.61 11.12 -29.73
CA PRO A 417 -3.49 10.72 -28.34
C PRO A 417 -2.41 9.64 -28.19
N ILE A 418 -1.71 9.63 -27.06
CA ILE A 418 -0.84 8.52 -26.66
C ILE A 418 -1.67 7.58 -25.80
N ASP A 419 -1.86 6.36 -26.28
CA ASP A 419 -2.45 5.28 -25.48
C ASP A 419 -1.36 4.70 -24.57
N PRO A 420 -1.56 4.67 -23.23
CA PRO A 420 -0.66 4.01 -22.30
C PRO A 420 -0.60 2.48 -22.48
N ARG A 421 -1.52 1.89 -23.25
CA ARG A 421 -1.63 0.44 -23.51
C ARG A 421 -1.69 -0.34 -22.20
N LEU A 422 -2.66 0.02 -21.38
CA LEU A 422 -2.97 -0.71 -20.15
C LEU A 422 -3.69 -2.02 -20.50
N GLU A 423 -3.38 -3.07 -19.75
CA GLU A 423 -4.21 -4.26 -19.66
C GLU A 423 -5.51 -3.93 -18.91
N PRO A 424 -6.57 -4.75 -19.09
CA PRO A 424 -7.78 -4.66 -18.28
C PRO A 424 -7.43 -4.65 -16.79
N LEU A 425 -8.21 -3.89 -16.03
CA LEU A 425 -8.07 -3.84 -14.58
C LEU A 425 -8.18 -5.26 -14.00
N GLN A 426 -7.14 -5.72 -13.30
CA GLN A 426 -7.10 -7.07 -12.76
C GLN A 426 -7.62 -7.10 -11.33
N ASP A 427 -8.53 -8.02 -11.06
CA ASP A 427 -9.03 -8.32 -9.72
C ASP A 427 -8.02 -9.18 -8.96
N ARG A 428 -7.73 -8.80 -7.71
CA ARG A 428 -6.87 -9.55 -6.80
C ARG A 428 -7.67 -9.96 -5.57
N ALA A 429 -7.30 -11.10 -4.98
CA ALA A 429 -8.00 -11.66 -3.82
C ALA A 429 -8.00 -10.74 -2.58
N ASP A 430 -7.16 -9.72 -2.55
CA ASP A 430 -7.02 -8.68 -1.53
C ASP A 430 -7.75 -7.37 -1.89
N TYR A 431 -8.57 -7.35 -2.95
CA TYR A 431 -9.29 -6.17 -3.44
C TYR A 431 -8.40 -5.00 -3.90
N GLN A 432 -7.10 -5.24 -4.16
CA GLN A 432 -6.16 -4.28 -4.73
C GLN A 432 -6.16 -4.39 -6.26
N TYR A 433 -7.00 -3.58 -6.92
CA TYR A 433 -7.06 -3.55 -8.37
C TYR A 433 -5.96 -2.67 -8.96
N VAL A 434 -5.28 -3.19 -9.99
CA VAL A 434 -4.19 -2.52 -10.69
C VAL A 434 -4.33 -2.66 -12.20
N HIS A 435 -3.74 -1.72 -12.95
CA HIS A 435 -3.55 -1.85 -14.39
C HIS A 435 -2.14 -2.37 -14.68
N HIS A 436 -2.04 -3.53 -15.33
CA HIS A 436 -0.78 -3.99 -15.89
C HIS A 436 -0.42 -3.21 -17.17
N LEU A 437 0.87 -2.99 -17.45
CA LEU A 437 1.30 -2.43 -18.73
C LEU A 437 1.44 -3.56 -19.75
N LYS A 438 0.89 -3.37 -20.95
CA LYS A 438 1.13 -4.28 -22.09
C LYS A 438 2.61 -4.32 -22.46
N ALA A 439 3.00 -5.40 -23.14
CA ALA A 439 4.36 -5.62 -23.64
C ALA A 439 4.91 -4.42 -24.43
N ASP A 440 4.05 -3.81 -25.24
CA ASP A 440 4.36 -2.71 -26.12
C ASP A 440 3.99 -1.33 -25.53
N SER A 441 3.75 -1.24 -24.22
CA SER A 441 3.38 0.00 -23.56
C SER A 441 4.51 1.03 -23.63
N PRO A 442 4.22 2.28 -24.04
CA PRO A 442 5.21 3.36 -24.02
C PRO A 442 5.57 3.84 -22.60
N ALA A 443 4.84 3.41 -21.57
CA ALA A 443 5.13 3.74 -20.17
C ALA A 443 6.19 2.81 -19.54
N ARG A 444 6.49 1.68 -20.18
CA ARG A 444 7.44 0.69 -19.68
C ARG A 444 8.89 1.19 -19.80
N ASN A 445 9.69 1.04 -18.75
CA ASN A 445 11.06 1.54 -18.63
C ASN A 445 11.20 3.01 -19.08
N ALA A 446 10.17 3.83 -18.86
CA ALA A 446 10.10 5.19 -19.38
C ALA A 446 10.14 6.25 -18.28
N GLY A 447 10.10 5.85 -17.01
CA GLY A 447 10.22 6.71 -15.84
C GLY A 447 11.62 7.32 -15.67
N ASP A 448 11.85 7.93 -14.51
CA ASP A 448 13.15 8.53 -14.17
C ASP A 448 14.28 7.49 -14.16
N PRO A 449 15.31 7.62 -15.02
CA PRO A 449 16.44 6.68 -15.09
C PRO A 449 17.38 6.76 -13.88
N LEU A 450 17.31 7.82 -13.08
CA LEU A 450 18.14 8.02 -11.90
C LEU A 450 17.37 7.80 -10.60
N PHE A 451 16.14 7.30 -10.68
CA PHE A 451 15.33 7.04 -9.52
C PHE A 451 15.97 5.95 -8.65
N VAL A 452 16.29 6.33 -7.41
CA VAL A 452 16.73 5.41 -6.37
C VAL A 452 15.73 5.53 -5.22
N PRO A 453 15.00 4.47 -4.87
CA PRO A 453 14.13 4.47 -3.70
C PRO A 453 14.89 4.95 -2.45
N ASN A 454 14.40 6.03 -1.83
CA ASN A 454 15.03 6.66 -0.67
C ASN A 454 14.10 6.71 0.56
N VAL A 455 12.88 6.16 0.43
CA VAL A 455 11.88 6.01 1.48
C VAL A 455 11.18 4.66 1.32
N ASP A 456 10.72 4.07 2.41
CA ASP A 456 10.12 2.72 2.42
C ASP A 456 8.90 2.60 1.49
N LEU A 457 8.10 3.67 1.40
CA LEU A 457 6.91 3.75 0.54
C LEU A 457 7.22 3.60 -0.96
N LEU A 458 8.47 3.88 -1.37
CA LEU A 458 8.91 3.85 -2.76
C LEU A 458 9.86 2.69 -3.06
N ASN A 459 10.10 1.80 -2.11
CA ASN A 459 10.85 0.55 -2.34
C ASN A 459 10.03 -0.45 -3.19
N TYR A 460 8.71 -0.36 -3.11
CA TYR A 460 7.77 -1.23 -3.78
C TYR A 460 6.79 -0.44 -4.63
N ASP A 461 6.21 -1.09 -5.64
CA ASP A 461 5.09 -0.53 -6.38
C ASP A 461 3.77 -0.67 -5.60
N GLN A 462 2.65 -0.26 -6.20
CA GLN A 462 1.34 -0.29 -5.55
C GLN A 462 0.98 -1.64 -4.91
N ARG A 463 1.47 -2.76 -5.46
CA ARG A 463 1.17 -4.12 -4.97
C ARG A 463 1.87 -4.42 -3.64
N GLY A 464 2.79 -3.56 -3.21
CA GLY A 464 3.46 -3.64 -1.92
C GLY A 464 4.61 -4.62 -1.89
N VAL A 465 4.94 -5.07 -0.68
CA VAL A 465 6.13 -5.91 -0.40
C VAL A 465 6.19 -7.11 -1.34
N GLY A 466 7.36 -7.31 -1.96
CA GLY A 466 7.59 -8.36 -2.96
C GLY A 466 7.55 -7.86 -4.41
N PHE A 467 7.02 -6.67 -4.65
CA PHE A 467 6.95 -6.04 -5.97
C PHE A 467 7.81 -4.78 -5.98
N ARG A 468 9.10 -4.92 -6.31
CA ARG A 468 10.05 -3.81 -6.27
C ARG A 468 9.61 -2.68 -7.21
N ARG A 469 9.85 -1.43 -6.79
CA ARG A 469 9.46 -0.27 -7.61
C ARG A 469 10.33 -0.11 -8.86
N VAL A 470 11.55 -0.64 -8.87
CA VAL A 470 12.48 -0.61 -10.03
C VAL A 470 12.89 -2.02 -10.39
N LEU A 471 12.60 -2.45 -11.62
CA LEU A 471 13.03 -3.71 -12.24
C LEU A 471 13.73 -3.37 -13.57
N GLY A 472 14.71 -4.17 -14.01
CA GLY A 472 15.41 -3.90 -15.29
C GLY A 472 16.29 -2.63 -15.31
N GLY A 473 16.48 -1.96 -14.18
CA GLY A 473 17.40 -0.81 -14.04
C GLY A 473 16.79 0.56 -14.34
N ARG A 474 15.52 0.63 -14.75
CA ARG A 474 14.78 1.87 -14.92
C ARG A 474 13.34 1.67 -14.47
N LEU A 475 12.74 2.75 -13.98
CA LEU A 475 11.36 2.76 -13.51
C LEU A 475 10.35 2.74 -14.67
N ASP A 476 9.23 2.05 -14.53
CA ASP A 476 8.01 2.28 -15.31
C ASP A 476 7.29 3.57 -14.87
N MET A 477 6.67 4.27 -15.82
CA MET A 477 5.68 5.30 -15.47
C MET A 477 4.39 4.64 -14.97
N GLY A 478 3.81 5.17 -13.89
CA GLY A 478 2.53 4.70 -13.33
C GLY A 478 2.64 4.07 -11.95
N ALA A 479 1.55 3.45 -11.51
CA ALA A 479 1.38 2.85 -10.18
C ALA A 479 2.09 1.52 -9.97
N ILE A 480 2.35 0.79 -11.04
CA ILE A 480 3.02 -0.50 -10.99
C ILE A 480 4.37 -0.46 -11.68
N GLU A 481 5.23 -1.36 -11.25
CA GLU A 481 6.39 -1.77 -12.00
C GLU A 481 6.05 -3.07 -12.71
N THR A 482 6.12 -3.05 -14.03
CA THR A 482 5.95 -4.28 -14.78
C THR A 482 7.19 -5.11 -14.54
N ALA A 483 7.00 -6.27 -13.92
CA ALA A 483 7.97 -7.33 -14.13
C ALA A 483 8.02 -7.49 -15.65
N PHE A 484 9.17 -7.17 -16.23
CA PHE A 484 9.50 -7.71 -17.53
C PHE A 484 9.11 -9.18 -17.41
N ALA A 485 8.18 -9.64 -18.26
CA ALA A 485 8.34 -10.97 -18.81
C ALA A 485 9.74 -10.84 -19.39
N SER A 486 10.65 -11.27 -18.54
CA SER A 486 12.07 -11.05 -18.56
C SER A 486 12.53 -10.77 -19.97
N ASP A 487 13.22 -9.66 -20.20
CA ASP A 487 13.95 -9.52 -21.46
C ASP A 487 15.05 -10.62 -21.59
N GLY A 488 15.07 -11.65 -20.71
CA GLY A 488 16.03 -12.74 -20.73
C GLY A 488 15.66 -14.07 -20.06
N ASP A 489 14.50 -14.31 -19.42
CA ASP A 489 14.03 -15.64 -18.98
C ASP A 489 13.20 -16.26 -20.12
N LEU A 490 13.94 -16.69 -21.13
CA LEU A 490 13.43 -17.27 -22.37
C LEU A 490 12.99 -18.72 -22.16
N SER A 491 13.50 -19.37 -21.11
CA SER A 491 13.16 -20.74 -20.74
C SER A 491 11.81 -20.85 -20.01
N ASN A 492 11.26 -19.73 -19.53
CA ASN A 492 10.03 -19.62 -18.74
C ASN A 492 10.08 -20.43 -17.44
N ASP A 493 11.25 -20.56 -16.82
CA ASP A 493 11.44 -21.29 -15.58
C ASP A 493 11.41 -20.37 -14.33
N GLY A 494 11.33 -19.05 -14.54
CA GLY A 494 11.28 -18.03 -13.51
C GLY A 494 12.65 -17.60 -12.99
N LYS A 495 13.75 -18.03 -13.63
CA LYS A 495 15.12 -17.62 -13.34
C LYS A 495 15.77 -17.05 -14.59
N LEU A 496 16.75 -16.20 -14.37
CA LEU A 496 17.62 -15.69 -15.42
C LEU A 496 18.98 -16.39 -15.28
N ASP A 497 19.21 -17.45 -16.04
CA ASP A 497 20.42 -18.27 -15.99
C ASP A 497 20.85 -18.83 -17.36
N HIS A 498 21.72 -19.85 -17.39
CA HIS A 498 22.23 -20.41 -18.64
C HIS A 498 21.12 -21.01 -19.52
N ALA A 499 20.01 -21.47 -18.93
CA ALA A 499 18.93 -22.09 -19.67
C ALA A 499 18.31 -21.12 -20.66
N ASP A 500 18.36 -19.82 -20.35
CA ASP A 500 17.84 -18.79 -21.22
C ASP A 500 18.79 -18.42 -22.34
N VAL A 501 20.09 -18.40 -22.05
CA VAL A 501 21.14 -18.22 -23.07
C VAL A 501 21.06 -19.34 -24.09
N ASP A 502 20.86 -20.58 -23.65
CA ASP A 502 20.70 -21.74 -24.53
C ASP A 502 19.46 -21.62 -25.42
N VAL A 503 18.34 -21.14 -24.87
CA VAL A 503 17.11 -20.88 -25.63
C VAL A 503 17.34 -19.76 -26.67
N LEU A 504 18.03 -18.69 -26.30
CA LEU A 504 18.39 -17.61 -27.23
C LEU A 504 19.29 -18.11 -28.35
N CYS A 505 20.38 -18.81 -28.02
CA CYS A 505 21.31 -19.36 -29.00
C CYS A 505 20.62 -20.31 -29.97
N ALA A 506 19.72 -21.17 -29.48
CA ALA A 506 18.91 -22.03 -30.33
C ALA A 506 17.99 -21.22 -31.28
N ALA A 507 17.40 -20.13 -30.79
CA ALA A 507 16.56 -19.24 -31.61
C ALA A 507 17.38 -18.50 -32.68
N VAL A 508 18.58 -18.01 -32.36
CA VAL A 508 19.52 -17.37 -33.28
C VAL A 508 19.91 -18.34 -34.40
N ARG A 509 20.30 -19.57 -34.07
CA ARG A 509 20.62 -20.63 -35.06
C ARG A 509 19.43 -20.99 -35.95
N ALA A 510 18.23 -21.06 -35.34
CA ALA A 510 16.99 -21.35 -36.07
C ALA A 510 16.46 -20.17 -36.90
N GLN A 511 17.05 -18.97 -36.77
CA GLN A 511 16.55 -17.72 -37.34
C GLN A 511 15.07 -17.50 -37.03
N ALA A 512 14.71 -17.64 -35.75
CA ALA A 512 13.35 -17.43 -35.29
C ALA A 512 12.85 -16.03 -35.66
N THR A 513 11.57 -15.91 -35.99
CA THR A 513 10.95 -14.64 -36.38
C THR A 513 10.07 -14.03 -35.27
N THR A 514 10.11 -14.62 -34.07
CA THR A 514 9.32 -14.14 -32.93
C THR A 514 10.06 -12.99 -32.25
N ARG A 515 9.31 -11.92 -31.97
CA ARG A 515 9.84 -10.67 -31.38
C ARG A 515 10.32 -10.84 -29.93
N GLU A 516 10.07 -12.00 -29.32
CA GLU A 516 10.49 -12.32 -27.96
C GLU A 516 12.00 -12.56 -27.84
N PHE A 517 12.70 -12.80 -28.95
CA PHE A 517 14.16 -13.01 -28.98
C PHE A 517 14.95 -11.77 -29.45
N ASP A 518 14.26 -10.70 -29.89
CA ASP A 518 14.85 -9.39 -30.27
C ASP A 518 14.97 -8.54 -29.01
N LEU A 519 15.98 -8.85 -28.19
CA LEU A 519 16.18 -8.31 -26.85
C LEU A 519 16.76 -6.90 -26.85
N ASP A 520 17.56 -6.55 -27.86
CA ASP A 520 18.12 -5.20 -28.00
C ASP A 520 17.17 -4.23 -28.75
N GLY A 521 16.08 -4.76 -29.31
CA GLY A 521 14.99 -4.03 -29.95
C GLY A 521 15.36 -3.42 -31.30
N ASN A 522 16.45 -3.89 -31.94
CA ASN A 522 16.92 -3.39 -33.22
C ASN A 522 16.16 -4.03 -34.42
N GLY A 523 15.36 -5.07 -34.17
CA GLY A 523 14.56 -5.77 -35.18
C GLY A 523 15.32 -6.85 -35.96
N GLN A 524 16.51 -7.23 -35.51
CA GLN A 524 17.34 -8.33 -36.02
C GLN A 524 17.57 -9.31 -34.87
N LEU A 525 17.55 -10.61 -35.17
CA LEU A 525 17.91 -11.66 -34.20
C LEU A 525 19.35 -12.09 -34.47
N ASP A 526 20.30 -11.56 -33.68
CA ASP A 526 21.74 -11.74 -33.89
C ASP A 526 22.57 -11.69 -32.59
N GLU A 527 23.90 -11.57 -32.72
CA GLU A 527 24.83 -11.49 -31.58
C GLU A 527 24.60 -10.25 -30.70
N GLY A 528 23.90 -9.22 -31.20
CA GLY A 528 23.45 -8.07 -30.43
C GLY A 528 22.50 -8.46 -29.30
N ASP A 529 21.59 -9.41 -29.56
CA ASP A 529 20.66 -9.93 -28.56
C ASP A 529 21.38 -10.76 -27.50
N LEU A 530 22.33 -11.61 -27.91
CA LEU A 530 23.18 -12.37 -27.00
C LEU A 530 23.97 -11.43 -26.09
N SER A 531 24.58 -10.40 -26.67
CA SER A 531 25.33 -9.39 -25.94
C SER A 531 24.43 -8.64 -24.96
N TYR A 532 23.19 -8.34 -25.33
CA TYR A 532 22.22 -7.70 -24.44
C TYR A 532 21.85 -8.61 -23.27
N LEU A 533 21.55 -9.89 -23.54
CA LEU A 533 21.24 -10.89 -22.52
C LEU A 533 22.39 -11.05 -21.52
N VAL A 534 23.62 -11.26 -22.00
CA VAL A 534 24.79 -11.54 -21.17
C VAL A 534 25.25 -10.29 -20.41
N HIS A 535 25.47 -9.16 -21.09
CA HIS A 535 26.07 -7.99 -20.46
C HIS A 535 25.06 -7.13 -19.69
N THR A 536 23.83 -7.01 -20.19
CA THR A 536 22.84 -6.08 -19.61
C THR A 536 21.97 -6.79 -18.59
N LEU A 537 21.45 -7.97 -18.94
CA LEU A 537 20.47 -8.66 -18.10
C LEU A 537 21.12 -9.56 -17.06
N LEU A 538 22.00 -10.48 -17.50
CA LEU A 538 22.77 -11.37 -16.62
C LEU A 538 23.89 -10.61 -15.87
N ARG A 539 24.33 -9.45 -16.39
CA ARG A 539 25.46 -8.67 -15.87
C ARG A 539 26.75 -9.49 -15.75
N SER A 540 26.92 -10.40 -16.70
CA SER A 540 28.08 -11.28 -16.83
C SER A 540 28.87 -10.88 -18.09
N GLN A 541 29.79 -11.74 -18.53
CA GLN A 541 30.71 -11.54 -19.66
C GLN A 541 30.80 -12.83 -20.46
N LEU A 542 31.20 -12.76 -21.73
CA LEU A 542 31.53 -13.97 -22.47
C LEU A 542 32.69 -14.70 -21.78
N GLY A 543 32.54 -16.01 -21.59
CA GLY A 543 33.53 -16.83 -20.90
C GLY A 543 33.16 -17.26 -19.48
N ASP A 544 32.23 -16.56 -18.83
CA ASP A 544 31.73 -16.93 -17.50
C ASP A 544 30.68 -18.05 -17.62
N ALA A 545 31.18 -19.28 -17.75
CA ALA A 545 30.36 -20.48 -17.93
C ALA A 545 29.50 -20.83 -16.70
N ASN A 546 29.88 -20.34 -15.53
CA ASN A 546 29.19 -20.65 -14.27
C ASN A 546 28.26 -19.51 -13.78
N LEU A 547 28.30 -18.36 -14.46
CA LEU A 547 27.51 -17.15 -14.19
C LEU A 547 27.74 -16.56 -12.79
N ASP A 548 28.98 -16.64 -12.27
CA ASP A 548 29.36 -15.99 -11.01
C ASP A 548 29.75 -14.51 -11.17
N GLY A 549 29.72 -14.01 -12.40
CA GLY A 549 30.06 -12.64 -12.79
C GLY A 549 31.55 -12.44 -13.08
N LEU A 550 32.38 -13.50 -13.10
CA LEU A 550 33.82 -13.43 -13.29
C LEU A 550 34.32 -14.48 -14.27
N PHE A 551 34.72 -14.10 -15.48
CA PHE A 551 35.44 -15.02 -16.37
C PHE A 551 36.85 -15.33 -15.83
N ASN A 552 37.06 -16.55 -15.31
CA ASN A 552 38.32 -16.97 -14.68
C ASN A 552 38.66 -18.46 -14.94
N SER A 553 39.66 -18.98 -14.21
CA SER A 553 40.11 -20.37 -14.39
C SER A 553 39.05 -21.41 -14.03
N ALA A 554 38.10 -21.09 -13.14
CA ALA A 554 37.01 -21.98 -12.77
C ALA A 554 36.11 -22.29 -13.97
N ASP A 555 35.80 -21.29 -14.78
CA ASP A 555 34.98 -21.44 -15.99
C ASP A 555 35.68 -22.30 -17.03
N LEU A 556 36.97 -22.02 -17.28
CA LEU A 556 37.77 -22.83 -18.19
C LEU A 556 37.86 -24.29 -17.72
N VAL A 557 38.06 -24.52 -16.42
CA VAL A 557 38.07 -25.89 -15.88
C VAL A 557 36.71 -26.55 -16.05
N GLN A 558 35.60 -25.84 -15.84
CA GLN A 558 34.26 -26.37 -16.04
C GLN A 558 34.08 -26.87 -17.47
N VAL A 559 34.28 -26.00 -18.48
CA VAL A 559 34.03 -26.33 -19.89
C VAL A 559 34.98 -27.44 -20.40
N PHE A 560 36.26 -27.43 -19.99
CA PHE A 560 37.21 -28.48 -20.40
C PHE A 560 36.97 -29.83 -19.73
N VAL A 561 36.28 -29.87 -18.58
CA VAL A 561 35.90 -31.15 -17.92
C VAL A 561 34.74 -31.83 -18.65
N VAL A 562 33.85 -31.06 -19.29
CA VAL A 562 32.76 -31.60 -20.13
C VAL A 562 33.34 -32.37 -21.32
N GLY A 563 34.42 -31.85 -21.90
CA GLY A 563 35.22 -32.55 -22.91
C GLY A 563 34.73 -32.36 -24.35
N GLU A 564 33.99 -31.29 -24.62
CA GLU A 564 33.43 -30.98 -25.95
C GLU A 564 34.34 -30.10 -26.81
N TYR A 565 35.46 -29.61 -26.27
CA TYR A 565 36.40 -28.78 -27.01
C TYR A 565 36.95 -29.50 -28.26
N GLU A 566 36.59 -29.01 -29.44
CA GLU A 566 37.00 -29.57 -30.74
C GLU A 566 36.79 -31.10 -30.86
N ASP A 567 35.68 -31.62 -30.32
CA ASP A 567 35.39 -33.07 -30.29
C ASP A 567 34.82 -33.64 -31.62
N ALA A 568 34.46 -32.76 -32.56
CA ALA A 568 33.85 -33.05 -33.86
C ALA A 568 32.43 -33.66 -33.79
N ILE A 569 31.74 -33.52 -32.67
CA ILE A 569 30.30 -33.76 -32.54
C ILE A 569 29.58 -32.45 -32.87
N VAL A 570 28.51 -32.54 -33.67
CA VAL A 570 27.84 -31.33 -34.17
C VAL A 570 26.73 -30.88 -33.22
N GLU A 571 26.70 -29.59 -32.89
CA GLU A 571 25.66 -28.87 -32.14
C GLU A 571 25.35 -29.49 -30.76
N ASN A 572 26.36 -29.96 -30.02
CA ASN A 572 26.18 -30.53 -28.68
C ASN A 572 26.55 -29.60 -27.51
N SER A 573 27.09 -28.41 -27.77
CA SER A 573 27.52 -27.52 -26.69
C SER A 573 26.47 -26.49 -26.29
N SER A 574 26.27 -26.34 -24.98
CA SER A 574 25.52 -25.25 -24.34
C SER A 574 26.44 -24.11 -23.89
N TRP A 575 25.89 -23.01 -23.37
CA TRP A 575 26.66 -21.94 -22.75
C TRP A 575 27.58 -22.46 -21.63
N GLY A 576 27.05 -23.34 -20.78
CA GLY A 576 27.78 -23.93 -19.66
C GLY A 576 28.87 -24.92 -20.07
N ASP A 577 28.79 -25.42 -21.31
CA ASP A 577 29.76 -26.34 -21.93
C ASP A 577 30.80 -25.61 -22.80
N GLY A 578 30.58 -24.33 -23.10
CA GLY A 578 31.56 -23.44 -23.75
C GLY A 578 31.13 -22.79 -25.07
N ASP A 579 29.87 -22.93 -25.50
CA ASP A 579 29.32 -22.20 -26.66
C ASP A 579 29.03 -20.74 -26.28
N TRP A 580 29.99 -19.84 -26.52
CA TRP A 580 29.89 -18.42 -26.15
C TRP A 580 29.61 -17.50 -27.34
N ASN A 581 29.51 -18.06 -28.55
CA ASN A 581 29.14 -17.33 -29.76
C ASN A 581 27.81 -17.82 -30.39
N CYS A 582 27.12 -18.76 -29.73
CA CYS A 582 25.87 -19.38 -30.15
C CYS A 582 25.96 -20.23 -31.44
N ASP A 583 27.14 -20.68 -31.90
CA ASP A 583 27.27 -21.53 -33.08
C ASP A 583 26.99 -23.03 -32.80
N GLY A 584 26.80 -23.40 -31.52
CA GLY A 584 26.48 -24.74 -31.06
C GLY A 584 27.71 -25.61 -30.79
N GLU A 585 28.93 -25.07 -30.90
CA GLU A 585 30.17 -25.82 -30.83
C GLU A 585 31.16 -25.16 -29.86
N PHE A 586 31.65 -25.86 -28.84
CA PHE A 586 32.77 -25.33 -28.08
C PHE A 586 34.09 -25.48 -28.85
N ASN A 587 34.58 -24.40 -29.47
CA ASN A 587 35.81 -24.43 -30.26
C ASN A 587 36.72 -23.22 -30.04
N THR A 588 37.79 -23.13 -30.83
CA THR A 588 38.76 -22.03 -30.73
C THR A 588 38.11 -20.65 -30.94
N ARG A 589 36.98 -20.54 -31.66
CA ARG A 589 36.28 -19.26 -31.88
C ARG A 589 35.64 -18.73 -30.60
N ASP A 590 35.09 -19.59 -29.75
CA ASP A 590 34.48 -19.22 -28.46
C ASP A 590 35.51 -18.67 -27.50
N LEU A 591 36.64 -19.38 -27.38
CA LEU A 591 37.77 -18.90 -26.60
C LEU A 591 38.25 -17.54 -27.13
N VAL A 592 38.37 -17.39 -28.45
CA VAL A 592 38.76 -16.12 -29.05
C VAL A 592 37.74 -15.02 -28.73
N ALA A 593 36.43 -15.30 -28.81
CA ALA A 593 35.38 -14.34 -28.47
C ALA A 593 35.47 -13.87 -27.01
N ALA A 594 35.52 -14.82 -26.06
CA ALA A 594 35.65 -14.52 -24.63
C ALA A 594 36.95 -13.77 -24.28
N PHE A 595 38.08 -14.15 -24.89
CA PHE A 595 39.35 -13.47 -24.65
C PHE A 595 39.47 -12.11 -25.36
N GLN A 596 38.77 -11.91 -26.47
CA GLN A 596 38.72 -10.61 -27.16
C GLN A 596 37.97 -9.55 -26.37
N GLU A 597 37.01 -9.95 -25.54
CA GLU A 597 36.33 -9.05 -24.60
C GLU A 597 37.29 -8.49 -23.53
N GLY A 598 38.41 -9.19 -23.29
CA GLY A 598 39.52 -8.69 -22.49
C GLY A 598 39.31 -8.78 -20.98
N ALA A 599 38.35 -9.59 -20.54
CA ALA A 599 37.84 -9.58 -19.17
C ALA A 599 38.28 -10.77 -18.30
N TYR A 600 39.16 -11.64 -18.83
CA TYR A 600 39.70 -12.77 -18.06
C TYR A 600 40.45 -12.29 -16.81
N SER A 601 39.91 -12.63 -15.64
CA SER A 601 40.50 -12.33 -14.35
C SER A 601 41.33 -13.52 -13.87
N ALA A 602 42.64 -13.41 -13.96
CA ALA A 602 43.54 -14.36 -13.30
C ALA A 602 43.50 -14.11 -11.79
N GLU A 603 42.55 -14.71 -11.07
CA GLU A 603 42.48 -14.56 -9.62
C GLU A 603 43.80 -14.97 -8.95
N SER A 604 44.30 -14.07 -8.10
CA SER A 604 45.27 -14.40 -7.06
C SER A 604 44.59 -15.28 -6.01
N SER A 605 44.98 -16.56 -5.94
CA SER A 605 44.80 -17.57 -4.86
C SER A 605 43.67 -17.38 -3.82
N PRO A 606 42.90 -18.45 -3.51
CA PRO A 606 41.70 -18.35 -2.69
C PRO A 606 42.00 -17.82 -1.28
N VAL A 607 41.22 -16.83 -0.84
CA VAL A 607 41.02 -16.58 0.58
C VAL A 607 40.33 -17.80 1.16
N ALA A 608 40.88 -18.31 2.27
CA ALA A 608 40.39 -19.49 2.97
C ALA A 608 38.87 -19.43 3.21
N ALA A 609 38.18 -20.50 2.83
CA ALA A 609 36.78 -20.72 3.20
C ALA A 609 36.61 -20.67 4.73
N GLU A 610 35.95 -19.63 5.23
CA GLU A 610 35.37 -19.68 6.57
C GLU A 610 34.17 -20.64 6.54
N GLN A 611 34.37 -21.81 7.13
CA GLN A 611 33.31 -22.78 7.39
C GLN A 611 32.25 -22.18 8.33
N PRO A 612 30.96 -22.55 8.19
CA PRO A 612 29.92 -22.08 9.10
C PRO A 612 30.21 -22.55 10.52
N VAL A 613 30.50 -21.60 11.42
CA VAL A 613 30.66 -21.86 12.85
C VAL A 613 29.32 -22.29 13.45
N THR A 614 29.24 -23.58 13.75
CA THR A 614 28.22 -24.16 14.62
C THR A 614 28.50 -23.72 16.06
N TRP A 615 27.58 -22.97 16.65
CA TRP A 615 27.63 -22.65 18.07
C TRP A 615 27.36 -23.91 18.91
N THR A 616 28.41 -24.52 19.44
CA THR A 616 28.28 -25.36 20.65
C THR A 616 29.40 -25.07 21.64
N LEU A 617 28.96 -24.74 22.85
CA LEU A 617 29.76 -24.47 24.04
C LEU A 617 30.74 -25.61 24.37
N ALA A 618 32.03 -25.28 24.50
CA ALA A 618 32.92 -25.94 25.45
C ALA A 618 34.09 -25.03 25.84
N HIS A 619 33.93 -24.40 27.00
CA HIS A 619 35.06 -23.91 27.81
C HIS A 619 35.99 -25.08 28.12
N ALA A 620 37.32 -24.93 27.93
CA ALA A 620 38.32 -25.12 28.99
C ALA A 620 39.78 -25.35 28.51
N TRP A 621 40.57 -24.29 28.73
CA TRP A 621 41.84 -24.31 29.48
C TRP A 621 43.16 -24.79 28.85
N LEU A 622 44.12 -23.87 28.87
CA LEU A 622 45.54 -24.14 29.11
C LEU A 622 46.05 -23.17 30.19
N VAL A 623 46.91 -23.69 31.07
CA VAL A 623 47.73 -23.07 32.14
C VAL A 623 47.17 -23.13 33.57
N GLY A 624 47.85 -23.91 34.42
CA GLY A 624 47.80 -23.75 35.88
C GLY A 624 48.15 -25.00 36.69
N ILE A 625 49.32 -25.02 37.30
CA ILE A 625 49.93 -26.13 38.07
C ILE A 625 49.25 -26.40 39.44
N ARG A 626 49.29 -27.68 39.87
CA ARG A 626 49.20 -28.28 41.24
C ARG A 626 47.82 -28.55 41.87
N GLY A 627 47.60 -29.84 42.22
CA GLY A 627 46.83 -30.21 43.42
C GLY A 627 46.02 -31.52 43.37
N LEU A 628 46.68 -32.65 43.63
CA LEU A 628 46.22 -33.81 44.44
C LEU A 628 44.84 -34.50 44.19
N LEU A 629 44.95 -35.79 43.84
CA LEU A 629 44.20 -36.99 44.30
C LEU A 629 42.65 -37.09 44.18
N ASP A 630 42.27 -38.13 43.43
CA ASP A 630 41.47 -39.30 43.84
C ASP A 630 40.15 -39.61 43.11
N SER A 631 40.12 -40.83 42.56
CA SER A 631 38.97 -41.69 42.20
C SER A 631 37.99 -41.18 41.10
N GLY A 632 37.65 -41.90 40.05
CA GLY A 632 37.85 -43.30 39.69
C GLY A 632 36.68 -43.71 38.79
N ASP A 633 36.98 -44.40 37.67
CA ASP A 633 36.13 -45.39 36.98
C ASP A 633 34.73 -44.95 36.45
N ASN A 634 34.13 -45.45 35.37
CA ASN A 634 34.49 -46.29 34.22
C ASN A 634 33.16 -46.55 33.45
N ARG A 635 33.26 -46.88 32.14
CA ARG A 635 32.25 -47.55 31.25
C ARG A 635 31.18 -46.68 30.58
N PHE A 636 31.19 -46.46 29.26
CA PHE A 636 30.88 -47.38 28.12
C PHE A 636 29.51 -48.09 28.20
N ARG A 637 28.60 -47.80 27.23
CA ARG A 637 28.29 -48.72 26.12
C ARG A 637 27.28 -48.17 25.09
N VAL A 638 27.64 -48.46 23.84
CA VAL A 638 26.92 -48.30 22.56
C VAL A 638 25.92 -49.44 22.35
N ALA A 639 24.78 -49.17 21.69
CA ALA A 639 24.14 -50.16 20.81
C ALA A 639 23.35 -49.45 19.70
N LYS A 640 23.74 -49.76 18.46
CA LYS A 640 23.12 -49.46 17.16
C LYS A 640 22.37 -50.73 16.73
N LEU A 641 21.21 -50.63 16.07
CA LEU A 641 20.83 -51.39 14.85
C LEU A 641 19.31 -51.43 14.57
N SER A 642 18.95 -50.85 13.41
CA SER A 642 18.10 -51.36 12.32
C SER A 642 16.73 -52.02 12.56
N GLY A 643 15.75 -51.62 11.74
CA GLY A 643 14.87 -52.58 11.06
C GLY A 643 13.41 -52.17 10.84
N VAL A 644 13.11 -51.68 9.63
CA VAL A 644 11.96 -51.98 8.75
C VAL A 644 10.58 -52.24 9.39
N SER A 645 9.64 -51.32 9.17
CA SER A 645 8.44 -51.49 8.32
C SER A 645 7.71 -50.16 8.19
#